data_AF-A0A835LSJ8-F1
#
_entry.id   AF-A0A835LSJ8-F1
#
_cell.length_a   1.000
_cell.length_b   1.000
_cell.length_c   1.000
_cell.angle_alpha   90.00
_cell.angle_beta   90.00
_cell.angle_gamma   90.00
#
_symmetry.space_group_name_H-M   'P 1'
#
loop_
_entity.id
_entity.type
_entity.pdbx_description
1 polymer ?
#
loop_
_entity_poly.entity_id
_entity_poly.type
_entity_poly.pdbx_seq_one_letter_code
_entity_poly.pdbx_strand_id
1 'polypeptide(L)'
;MLHLSLRRGRSFNAWKVTTSHFSTATNFSPTPQTSPVRLRNLIGGEFVESDSKETIDVLNPATQEVVLQIPLTTTEEFKSAVSSAKHAFTSWRNTPITTRQRVMFKLQELIRRDIDKLALNITTEQGKTLKDAHGDVFRGLEVVEHACGMGTLQMGEFVSNVSHGIDTYSLREPLGVCAGICPFNFPAMIPLWMFPIAVTCGNTFVLKPSEKDPGASMILAELAMEAGLPNGVLNIVHGTNEIVNNICDDKDIRAISFVGSNTAGMHIYSRAAAKGKRVQANMGAKNHAIIVPDANIDATLNALVAAGFGAAGQRCMALSTAVFVGDSKPWYWNSIETRELSARIVSALLPRDTLQLSYYMSTPSDLKKKNWGGNCYFGCLKLLLTFVPFERVDGLIEHAKALKVNAGCEPGADLGPVISKQAKDRICRLVQSGVESGASLDLDGRNIVDVRGKNVQSSDTHRKRKGKAVMKTLNTVKESEWMLKFGKLWGFKMAKIKAKIQVPGYEDGNFVGPTILSNVTSDMDCYKEEIFGPVLLCMQADSLEEAIDIVNKNEYGNGASIFTSSGVAARKFQNEIEAGQVGINVPIPVPLPFFSFTGSKASFAGDLNFYGKAGVQFFTQIKTVTQQWKDLPVQGVSLAMPTSQKT
;
A
#
# COMPACT_ATOMS: atom_id res chain seq x y z
N MET A 1 -9.45 37.83 -59.61
CA MET A 1 -8.66 39.03 -59.94
C MET A 1 -9.39 40.26 -59.42
N LEU A 2 -8.74 41.01 -58.49
CA LEU A 2 -8.94 42.41 -58.06
C LEU A 2 -10.37 42.86 -57.61
N HIS A 3 -10.63 43.67 -56.59
CA HIS A 3 -9.82 44.54 -55.72
C HIS A 3 -10.66 44.99 -54.49
N LEU A 4 -9.98 45.26 -53.37
CA LEU A 4 -10.26 46.27 -52.32
C LEU A 4 -11.49 46.16 -51.38
N SER A 5 -11.21 46.06 -50.07
CA SER A 5 -11.71 46.99 -49.04
C SER A 5 -11.07 46.73 -47.67
N LEU A 6 -10.03 47.51 -47.36
CA LEU A 6 -9.51 47.71 -46.00
C LEU A 6 -10.43 48.70 -45.26
N ARG A 7 -11.05 48.27 -44.15
CA ARG A 7 -11.57 49.19 -43.13
C ARG A 7 -11.23 48.70 -41.71
N ARG A 8 -10.71 49.66 -40.96
CA ARG A 8 -10.22 49.63 -39.56
C ARG A 8 -11.23 49.00 -38.59
N GLY A 9 -10.72 48.11 -37.73
CA GLY A 9 -11.38 47.62 -36.52
C GLY A 9 -10.42 47.64 -35.34
N ARG A 10 -10.74 48.50 -34.38
CA ARG A 10 -10.15 48.80 -33.06
C ARG A 10 -9.15 47.79 -32.45
N SER A 11 -8.02 48.36 -32.02
CA SER A 11 -7.06 47.85 -31.03
C SER A 11 -7.74 47.15 -29.86
N PHE A 12 -7.57 45.83 -29.75
CA PHE A 12 -7.78 45.11 -28.50
C PHE A 12 -6.53 45.26 -27.64
N ASN A 13 -6.69 45.87 -26.47
CA ASN A 13 -5.65 45.93 -25.44
C ASN A 13 -5.29 44.50 -25.04
N ALA A 14 -4.07 44.08 -25.38
CA ALA A 14 -3.45 42.89 -24.81
C ALA A 14 -3.39 43.07 -23.30
N TRP A 15 -4.17 42.27 -22.57
CA TRP A 15 -3.97 42.06 -21.15
C TRP A 15 -2.54 41.55 -20.97
N LYS A 16 -1.70 42.41 -20.40
CA LYS A 16 -0.40 42.00 -19.87
C LYS A 16 -0.68 41.00 -18.76
N VAL A 17 -0.51 39.72 -19.07
CA VAL A 17 -0.27 38.70 -18.05
C VAL A 17 1.06 39.08 -17.42
N THR A 18 1.00 39.69 -16.24
CA THR A 18 2.15 39.83 -15.36
C THR A 18 2.55 38.43 -14.93
N THR A 19 3.55 37.87 -15.61
CA THR A 19 4.32 36.73 -15.12
C THR A 19 5.12 37.19 -13.92
N SER A 20 4.50 37.20 -12.74
CA SER A 20 5.25 37.20 -11.49
C SER A 20 5.93 35.84 -11.39
N HIS A 21 7.25 35.84 -11.48
CA HIS A 21 8.06 34.71 -11.06
C HIS A 21 7.77 34.43 -9.59
N PHE A 22 6.96 33.40 -9.32
CA PHE A 22 6.65 32.94 -7.98
C PHE A 22 7.70 31.94 -7.53
N SER A 23 8.35 32.25 -6.41
CA SER A 23 9.32 31.38 -5.74
C SER A 23 8.61 30.15 -5.19
N THR A 24 8.43 29.15 -6.03
CA THR A 24 8.40 27.74 -5.59
C THR A 24 9.82 27.36 -5.17
N ALA A 25 9.95 26.39 -4.27
CA ALA A 25 11.23 25.96 -3.68
C ALA A 25 12.21 25.30 -4.70
N THR A 26 12.59 26.01 -5.75
CA THR A 26 13.34 25.46 -6.89
C THR A 26 14.52 26.31 -7.36
N ASN A 27 14.84 27.42 -6.68
CA ASN A 27 16.17 28.04 -6.82
C ASN A 27 17.10 27.50 -5.74
N PHE A 28 17.72 26.35 -6.00
CA PHE A 28 18.92 25.93 -5.25
C PHE A 28 20.07 26.89 -5.61
N SER A 29 20.15 28.01 -4.89
CA SER A 29 21.42 28.69 -4.64
C SER A 29 22.09 27.98 -3.46
N PRO A 30 23.41 27.73 -3.49
CA PRO A 30 24.16 27.14 -2.38
C PRO A 30 24.35 28.11 -1.19
N THR A 31 23.49 29.12 -1.06
CA THR A 31 23.45 30.02 0.08
C THR A 31 22.52 29.43 1.13
N PRO A 32 22.98 29.17 2.36
CA PRO A 32 22.14 28.62 3.42
C PRO A 32 21.01 29.62 3.72
N GLN A 33 19.77 29.25 3.39
CA GLN A 33 18.61 29.98 3.89
C GLN A 33 18.59 29.82 5.41
N THR A 34 18.54 30.95 6.11
CA THR A 34 18.68 31.01 7.57
C THR A 34 17.48 30.48 8.36
N SER A 35 16.36 30.17 7.67
CA SER A 35 15.15 29.58 8.26
C SER A 35 14.45 28.66 7.25
N PRO A 36 13.90 27.51 7.67
CA PRO A 36 13.15 26.60 6.79
C PRO A 36 11.87 27.27 6.26
N VAL A 37 11.49 26.91 5.02
CA VAL A 37 10.30 27.47 4.36
C VAL A 37 9.03 27.04 5.09
N ARG A 38 8.16 27.99 5.40
CA ARG A 38 6.84 27.72 5.97
C ARG A 38 5.83 27.44 4.86
N LEU A 39 5.15 26.30 4.94
CA LEU A 39 4.15 25.88 3.96
C LEU A 39 2.83 26.62 4.19
N ARG A 40 2.20 27.02 3.09
CA ARG A 40 0.92 27.74 3.09
C ARG A 40 -0.26 26.78 3.00
N ASN A 41 -1.40 27.20 3.53
CA ASN A 41 -2.69 26.56 3.23
C ASN A 41 -3.14 26.96 1.82
N LEU A 42 -3.94 26.13 1.16
CA LEU A 42 -4.67 26.53 -0.06
C LEU A 42 -6.12 26.80 0.32
N ILE A 43 -6.54 28.06 0.28
CA ILE A 43 -7.89 28.47 0.66
C ILE A 43 -8.44 29.39 -0.42
N GLY A 44 -9.55 28.99 -1.04
CA GLY A 44 -10.23 29.83 -2.04
C GLY A 44 -9.42 30.15 -3.29
N GLY A 45 -8.50 29.25 -3.68
CA GLY A 45 -7.62 29.44 -4.83
C GLY A 45 -6.39 30.31 -4.55
N GLU A 46 -6.12 30.64 -3.29
CA GLU A 46 -4.93 31.39 -2.89
C GLU A 46 -4.09 30.60 -1.88
N PHE A 47 -2.77 30.76 -1.97
CA PHE A 47 -1.85 30.21 -0.97
C PHE A 47 -1.74 31.17 0.21
N VAL A 48 -2.38 30.82 1.32
CA VAL A 48 -2.55 31.65 2.50
C VAL A 48 -1.54 31.25 3.59
N GLU A 49 -0.76 32.23 4.05
CA GLU A 49 0.06 32.11 5.25
C GLU A 49 -0.84 31.98 6.49
N SER A 50 -0.51 31.02 7.37
CA SER A 50 -1.30 30.82 8.59
C SER A 50 -0.90 31.80 9.70
N ASP A 51 -1.89 32.32 10.41
CA ASP A 51 -1.73 33.17 11.60
C ASP A 51 -1.30 32.36 12.83
N SER A 52 -1.34 31.02 12.75
CA SER A 52 -0.84 30.14 13.80
C SER A 52 0.63 30.42 14.10
N LYS A 53 1.04 30.33 15.36
CA LYS A 53 2.47 30.39 15.74
C LYS A 53 3.08 29.01 15.87
N GLU A 54 2.25 27.98 15.89
CA GLU A 54 2.68 26.60 16.05
C GLU A 54 2.91 25.97 14.69
N THR A 55 4.05 25.29 14.57
CA THR A 55 4.46 24.62 13.35
C THR A 55 4.97 23.21 13.65
N ILE A 56 4.90 22.34 12.64
CA ILE A 56 5.50 21.02 12.66
C ILE A 56 6.60 20.98 11.59
N ASP A 57 7.78 20.51 11.98
CA ASP A 57 8.89 20.30 11.07
C ASP A 57 8.63 19.05 10.20
N VAL A 58 8.77 19.22 8.89
CA VAL A 58 8.86 18.13 7.93
C VAL A 58 10.34 17.80 7.77
N LEU A 59 10.71 16.59 8.17
CA LEU A 59 12.09 16.13 8.17
C LEU A 59 12.37 15.26 6.95
N ASN A 60 13.54 15.43 6.35
CA ASN A 60 14.05 14.44 5.41
C ASN A 60 14.41 13.16 6.18
N PRO A 61 13.77 12.01 5.93
CA PRO A 61 13.99 10.80 6.72
C PRO A 61 15.38 10.18 6.51
N ALA A 62 16.11 10.55 5.46
CA ALA A 62 17.47 10.10 5.21
C ALA A 62 18.52 10.92 5.99
N THR A 63 18.32 12.23 6.16
CA THR A 63 19.31 13.14 6.80
C THR A 63 18.88 13.66 8.17
N GLN A 64 17.57 13.62 8.49
CA GLN A 64 16.92 14.27 9.63
C GLN A 64 16.93 15.80 9.60
N GLU A 65 17.35 16.41 8.48
CA GLU A 65 17.28 17.86 8.29
C GLU A 65 15.84 18.32 8.06
N VAL A 66 15.52 19.53 8.51
CA VAL A 66 14.22 20.16 8.29
C VAL A 66 14.14 20.63 6.84
N VAL A 67 13.20 20.06 6.08
CA VAL A 67 12.93 20.43 4.67
C VAL A 67 12.01 21.66 4.62
N LEU A 68 10.94 21.62 5.40
CA LEU A 68 9.96 22.70 5.50
C LEU A 68 9.21 22.63 6.84
N GLN A 69 8.42 23.64 7.14
CA GLN A 69 7.55 23.67 8.31
C GLN A 69 6.09 23.82 7.88
N ILE A 70 5.18 23.02 8.43
CA ILE A 70 3.75 23.23 8.22
C ILE A 70 3.11 23.97 9.40
N PRO A 71 2.05 24.76 9.18
CA PRO A 71 1.28 25.35 10.25
C PRO A 71 0.32 24.33 10.89
N LEU A 72 0.09 24.48 12.20
CA LEU A 72 -1.15 23.99 12.81
C LEU A 72 -2.26 24.99 12.51
N THR A 73 -2.97 24.76 11.40
CA THR A 73 -4.05 25.63 10.90
C THR A 73 -5.06 25.96 12.00
N THR A 74 -5.46 27.22 12.07
CA THR A 74 -6.44 27.67 13.07
C THR A 74 -7.85 27.19 12.72
N THR A 75 -8.74 27.16 13.71
CA THR A 75 -10.15 26.81 13.47
C THR A 75 -10.83 27.82 12.52
N GLU A 76 -10.44 29.09 12.56
CA GLU A 76 -10.93 30.16 11.69
C GLU A 76 -10.50 29.95 10.23
N GLU A 77 -9.23 29.60 10.01
CA GLU A 77 -8.69 29.26 8.70
C GLU A 77 -9.38 28.01 8.12
N PHE A 78 -9.58 26.98 8.95
CA PHE A 78 -10.34 25.80 8.56
C PHE A 78 -11.78 26.15 8.13
N LYS A 79 -12.49 26.96 8.92
CA LYS A 79 -13.84 27.43 8.58
C LYS A 79 -13.83 28.25 7.28
N SER A 80 -12.80 29.04 7.03
CA SER A 80 -12.62 29.78 5.78
C SER A 80 -12.51 28.84 4.57
N ALA A 81 -11.72 27.76 4.69
CA ALA A 81 -11.61 26.72 3.66
C ALA A 81 -12.96 26.05 3.36
N VAL A 82 -13.71 25.66 4.39
CA VAL A 82 -15.04 25.05 4.23
C VAL A 82 -16.03 26.05 3.62
N SER A 83 -16.02 27.30 4.08
CA SER A 83 -16.88 28.36 3.54
C SER A 83 -16.58 28.65 2.07
N SER A 84 -15.31 28.65 1.67
CA SER A 84 -14.91 28.79 0.28
C SER A 84 -15.38 27.62 -0.58
N ALA A 85 -15.19 26.38 -0.10
CA ALA A 85 -15.70 25.18 -0.74
C ALA A 85 -17.22 25.22 -0.94
N LYS A 86 -17.96 25.68 0.08
CA LYS A 86 -19.41 25.82 0.03
C LYS A 86 -19.86 26.89 -0.96
N HIS A 87 -19.14 28.01 -1.03
CA HIS A 87 -19.43 29.08 -1.99
C HIS A 87 -19.22 28.59 -3.43
N ALA A 88 -18.08 27.97 -3.71
CA ALA A 88 -17.74 27.43 -5.03
C ALA A 88 -18.67 26.28 -5.48
N PHE A 89 -19.24 25.51 -4.53
CA PHE A 89 -20.13 24.39 -4.85
C PHE A 89 -21.34 24.80 -5.70
N THR A 90 -21.94 25.96 -5.44
CA THR A 90 -23.16 26.42 -6.13
C THR A 90 -22.96 26.56 -7.63
N SER A 91 -21.83 27.11 -8.07
CA SER A 91 -21.49 27.24 -9.49
C SER A 91 -20.92 25.94 -10.06
N TRP A 92 -20.07 25.24 -9.29
CA TRP A 92 -19.41 24.02 -9.75
C TRP A 92 -20.38 22.87 -10.02
N ARG A 93 -21.38 22.66 -9.15
CA ARG A 93 -22.39 21.60 -9.34
C ARG A 93 -23.18 21.74 -10.64
N ASN A 94 -23.35 22.97 -11.12
CA ASN A 94 -24.10 23.30 -12.34
C ASN A 94 -23.19 23.38 -13.58
N THR A 95 -21.87 23.28 -13.41
CA THR A 95 -20.93 23.23 -14.52
C THR A 95 -21.13 21.93 -15.30
N PRO A 96 -21.30 21.95 -16.64
CA PRO A 96 -21.54 20.74 -17.42
C PRO A 96 -20.46 19.66 -17.21
N ILE A 97 -20.87 18.38 -17.19
CA ILE A 97 -19.98 17.22 -16.97
C ILE A 97 -18.77 17.26 -17.91
N THR A 98 -19.00 17.57 -19.19
CA THR A 98 -17.93 17.64 -20.19
C THR A 98 -16.89 18.73 -19.90
N THR A 99 -17.29 19.85 -19.29
CA THR A 99 -16.36 20.89 -18.84
C THR A 99 -15.56 20.42 -17.64
N ARG A 100 -16.18 19.72 -16.68
CA ARG A 100 -15.46 19.13 -15.54
C ARG A 100 -14.44 18.09 -15.99
N GLN A 101 -14.79 17.26 -16.99
CA GLN A 101 -13.87 16.28 -17.59
C GLN A 101 -12.66 16.94 -18.27
N ARG A 102 -12.85 18.08 -18.95
CA ARG A 102 -11.73 18.82 -19.59
C ARG A 102 -10.67 19.27 -18.60
N VAL A 103 -11.06 19.63 -17.36
CA VAL A 103 -10.10 19.92 -16.28
C VAL A 103 -9.28 18.67 -15.96
N MET A 104 -9.89 17.48 -15.89
CA MET A 104 -9.15 16.23 -15.65
C MET A 104 -8.22 15.87 -16.82
N PHE A 105 -8.64 16.10 -18.06
CA PHE A 105 -7.76 15.95 -19.24
C PHE A 105 -6.55 16.86 -19.18
N LYS A 106 -6.70 18.11 -18.70
CA LYS A 106 -5.56 18.99 -18.53
C LYS A 106 -4.70 18.60 -17.33
N LEU A 107 -5.31 18.20 -16.22
CA LEU A 107 -4.61 17.77 -15.02
C LEU A 107 -3.71 16.55 -15.28
N GLN A 108 -4.20 15.53 -15.99
CA GLN A 108 -3.37 14.36 -16.31
C GLN A 108 -2.16 14.70 -17.20
N GLU A 109 -2.31 15.64 -18.14
CA GLU A 109 -1.21 16.17 -18.95
C GLU A 109 -0.16 16.88 -18.07
N LEU A 110 -0.61 17.73 -17.14
CA LEU A 110 0.27 18.48 -16.24
C LEU A 110 0.99 17.58 -15.24
N ILE A 111 0.33 16.54 -14.71
CA ILE A 111 0.96 15.53 -13.86
C ILE A 111 2.06 14.78 -14.64
N ARG A 112 1.81 14.43 -15.91
CA ARG A 112 2.84 13.81 -16.77
C ARG A 112 4.03 14.74 -17.01
N ARG A 113 3.77 16.04 -17.22
CA ARG A 113 4.81 17.07 -17.39
C ARG A 113 5.71 17.15 -16.15
N ASP A 114 5.10 17.15 -14.96
CA ASP A 114 5.80 17.44 -13.70
C ASP A 114 6.05 16.19 -12.84
N ILE A 115 6.00 14.99 -13.45
CA ILE A 115 6.13 13.71 -12.73
C ILE A 115 7.47 13.59 -11.99
N ASP A 116 8.56 14.09 -12.58
CA ASP A 116 9.89 14.08 -11.96
C ASP A 116 9.95 15.01 -10.74
N LYS A 117 9.30 16.20 -10.84
CA LYS A 117 9.20 17.16 -9.74
C LYS A 117 8.42 16.56 -8.57
N LEU A 118 7.30 15.89 -8.86
CA LEU A 118 6.50 15.18 -7.85
C LEU A 118 7.31 14.05 -7.21
N ALA A 119 7.95 13.19 -8.02
CA ALA A 119 8.72 12.06 -7.51
C ALA A 119 9.88 12.51 -6.61
N LEU A 120 10.61 13.56 -7.00
CA LEU A 120 11.70 14.12 -6.19
C LEU A 120 11.22 14.67 -4.85
N ASN A 121 10.09 15.39 -4.83
CA ASN A 121 9.51 15.89 -3.58
C ASN A 121 9.09 14.74 -2.66
N ILE A 122 8.41 13.72 -3.19
CA ILE A 122 8.01 12.53 -2.42
C ILE A 122 9.24 11.82 -1.83
N THR A 123 10.29 11.61 -2.63
CA THR A 123 11.52 10.99 -2.13
C THR A 123 12.18 11.82 -1.03
N THR A 124 12.14 13.15 -1.14
CA THR A 124 12.74 14.06 -0.16
C THR A 124 12.02 14.05 1.18
N GLU A 125 10.68 14.10 1.18
CA GLU A 125 9.88 14.20 2.40
C GLU A 125 9.51 12.82 2.97
N GLN A 126 9.21 11.83 2.10
CA GLN A 126 8.75 10.49 2.53
C GLN A 126 9.89 9.47 2.64
N GLY A 127 10.92 9.58 1.80
CA GLY A 127 12.13 8.74 1.84
C GLY A 127 12.17 7.57 0.86
N LYS A 128 11.05 7.17 0.24
CA LYS A 128 11.06 6.08 -0.77
C LYS A 128 11.98 6.39 -1.95
N THR A 129 12.42 5.33 -2.62
CA THR A 129 13.25 5.43 -3.83
C THR A 129 12.56 6.27 -4.91
N LEU A 130 13.31 6.95 -5.77
CA LEU A 130 12.73 7.69 -6.91
C LEU A 130 11.83 6.80 -7.78
N LYS A 131 12.22 5.54 -7.99
CA LYS A 131 11.40 4.55 -8.73
C LYS A 131 10.05 4.31 -8.05
N ASP A 132 10.03 4.12 -6.74
CA ASP A 132 8.79 3.95 -5.99
C ASP A 132 7.96 5.24 -5.97
N ALA A 133 8.60 6.42 -5.94
CA ALA A 133 7.92 7.71 -6.02
C ALA A 133 7.29 7.96 -7.39
N HIS A 134 7.94 7.56 -8.49
CA HIS A 134 7.29 7.54 -9.81
C HIS A 134 6.07 6.62 -9.82
N GLY A 135 6.18 5.44 -9.20
CA GLY A 135 5.05 4.53 -9.05
C GLY A 135 3.88 5.15 -8.29
N ASP A 136 4.15 5.86 -7.19
CA ASP A 136 3.16 6.60 -6.40
C ASP A 136 2.39 7.60 -7.27
N VAL A 137 3.10 8.49 -7.97
CA VAL A 137 2.48 9.49 -8.85
C VAL A 137 1.73 8.82 -10.01
N PHE A 138 2.33 7.81 -10.64
CA PHE A 138 1.74 7.13 -11.79
C PHE A 138 0.42 6.43 -11.43
N ARG A 139 0.35 5.74 -10.29
CA ARG A 139 -0.90 5.10 -9.83
C ARG A 139 -2.00 6.12 -9.51
N GLY A 140 -1.63 7.30 -9.01
CA GLY A 140 -2.57 8.41 -8.84
C GLY A 140 -3.04 8.98 -10.18
N LEU A 141 -2.13 9.14 -11.15
CA LEU A 141 -2.42 9.60 -12.50
C LEU A 141 -3.45 8.71 -13.19
N GLU A 142 -3.34 7.38 -13.08
CA GLU A 142 -4.34 6.45 -13.66
C GLU A 142 -5.76 6.73 -13.14
N VAL A 143 -5.92 7.23 -11.90
CA VAL A 143 -7.24 7.62 -11.36
C VAL A 143 -7.76 8.90 -12.00
N VAL A 144 -6.88 9.87 -12.27
CA VAL A 144 -7.24 11.10 -13.01
C VAL A 144 -7.63 10.74 -14.45
N GLU A 145 -6.95 9.79 -15.06
CA GLU A 145 -7.30 9.28 -16.39
C GLU A 145 -8.67 8.59 -16.39
N HIS A 146 -8.96 7.78 -15.37
CA HIS A 146 -10.30 7.24 -15.19
C HIS A 146 -11.35 8.35 -15.03
N ALA A 147 -11.02 9.43 -14.30
CA ALA A 147 -11.90 10.58 -14.13
C ALA A 147 -12.23 11.32 -15.44
N CYS A 148 -11.34 11.28 -16.43
CA CYS A 148 -11.61 11.81 -17.76
C CYS A 148 -12.80 11.10 -18.44
N GLY A 149 -13.03 9.80 -18.15
CA GLY A 149 -14.07 8.96 -18.75
C GLY A 149 -15.34 8.76 -17.91
N MET A 150 -15.43 9.33 -16.72
CA MET A 150 -16.49 9.04 -15.74
C MET A 150 -17.91 9.51 -16.10
N GLY A 151 -18.12 10.18 -17.24
CA GLY A 151 -19.43 10.70 -17.64
C GLY A 151 -20.52 9.62 -17.67
N THR A 152 -20.20 8.42 -18.15
CA THR A 152 -21.16 7.29 -18.21
C THR A 152 -21.54 6.78 -16.83
N LEU A 153 -20.64 6.83 -15.85
CA LEU A 153 -20.91 6.41 -14.47
C LEU A 153 -21.81 7.40 -13.71
N GLN A 154 -21.95 8.64 -14.21
CA GLN A 154 -22.84 9.66 -13.66
C GLN A 154 -24.25 9.64 -14.25
N MET A 155 -24.53 8.76 -15.22
CA MET A 155 -25.88 8.62 -15.77
C MET A 155 -26.84 8.03 -14.71
N GLY A 156 -28.08 8.52 -14.73
CA GLY A 156 -29.20 7.90 -14.04
C GLY A 156 -29.95 6.92 -14.94
N GLU A 157 -31.11 6.47 -14.47
CA GLU A 157 -31.98 5.48 -15.12
C GLU A 157 -33.31 6.14 -15.50
N PHE A 158 -34.00 5.66 -16.52
CA PHE A 158 -35.28 6.20 -16.99
C PHE A 158 -36.24 5.07 -17.36
N VAL A 159 -37.49 5.18 -16.94
CA VAL A 159 -38.60 4.28 -17.28
C VAL A 159 -39.81 5.13 -17.66
N SER A 160 -40.27 5.04 -18.91
CA SER A 160 -41.48 5.72 -19.37
C SER A 160 -42.75 4.99 -18.93
N ASN A 161 -43.85 5.72 -18.72
CA ASN A 161 -45.19 5.14 -18.51
C ASN A 161 -45.21 4.04 -17.44
N VAL A 162 -44.58 4.27 -16.28
CA VAL A 162 -44.73 3.38 -15.11
C VAL A 162 -46.20 3.30 -14.64
N SER A 163 -46.97 4.33 -15.00
CA SER A 163 -48.43 4.36 -15.01
C SER A 163 -48.87 5.29 -16.17
N HIS A 164 -50.17 5.38 -16.44
CA HIS A 164 -50.70 6.14 -17.56
C HIS A 164 -50.27 7.62 -17.52
N GLY A 165 -49.38 8.00 -18.45
CA GLY A 165 -48.83 9.36 -18.55
C GLY A 165 -47.84 9.73 -17.43
N ILE A 166 -47.30 8.75 -16.71
CA ILE A 166 -46.35 8.95 -15.61
C ILE A 166 -45.00 8.34 -15.98
N ASP A 167 -43.96 9.16 -16.03
CA ASP A 167 -42.59 8.71 -16.20
C ASP A 167 -41.86 8.70 -14.85
N THR A 168 -40.86 7.83 -14.70
CA THR A 168 -39.96 7.83 -13.55
C THR A 168 -38.51 7.73 -14.00
N TYR A 169 -37.65 8.58 -13.44
CA TYR A 169 -36.23 8.57 -13.71
C TYR A 169 -35.40 8.93 -12.49
N SER A 170 -34.12 8.57 -12.51
CA SER A 170 -33.17 8.89 -11.45
C SER A 170 -32.10 9.86 -11.96
N LEU A 171 -31.62 10.71 -11.06
CA LEU A 171 -30.53 11.66 -11.28
C LEU A 171 -29.43 11.38 -10.26
N ARG A 172 -28.17 11.42 -10.69
CA ARG A 172 -27.02 11.43 -9.77
C ARG A 172 -26.63 12.86 -9.48
N GLU A 173 -26.79 13.27 -8.23
CA GLU A 173 -26.42 14.61 -7.78
C GLU A 173 -25.17 14.59 -6.90
N PRO A 174 -24.30 15.62 -6.97
CA PRO A 174 -23.23 15.78 -6.01
C PRO A 174 -23.79 16.05 -4.60
N LEU A 175 -23.00 15.69 -3.59
CA LEU A 175 -23.37 15.81 -2.18
C LEU A 175 -23.19 17.24 -1.65
N GLY A 176 -22.16 17.95 -2.07
CA GLY A 176 -21.78 19.25 -1.49
C GLY A 176 -20.28 19.36 -1.26
N VAL A 177 -19.90 19.87 -0.07
CA VAL A 177 -18.51 19.86 0.39
C VAL A 177 -18.15 18.46 0.89
N CYS A 178 -17.08 17.90 0.36
CA CYS A 178 -16.49 16.63 0.79
C CYS A 178 -15.10 16.87 1.38
N ALA A 179 -14.60 15.95 2.18
CA ALA A 179 -13.26 16.03 2.75
C ALA A 179 -12.45 14.75 2.55
N GLY A 180 -11.13 14.90 2.44
CA GLY A 180 -10.17 13.81 2.33
C GLY A 180 -9.08 13.94 3.38
N ILE A 181 -8.74 12.86 4.06
CA ILE A 181 -7.66 12.80 5.04
C ILE A 181 -6.69 11.71 4.60
N CYS A 182 -5.45 12.09 4.30
CA CYS A 182 -4.47 11.21 3.67
C CYS A 182 -3.32 10.83 4.61
N PRO A 183 -2.76 9.62 4.47
CA PRO A 183 -1.60 9.15 5.22
C PRO A 183 -0.30 9.58 4.52
N PHE A 184 0.83 9.35 5.21
CA PHE A 184 2.15 9.74 4.71
C PHE A 184 2.66 8.83 3.58
N ASN A 185 2.28 7.55 3.59
CA ASN A 185 2.97 6.58 2.76
C ASN A 185 2.75 6.75 1.25
N PHE A 186 1.70 7.43 0.82
CA PHE A 186 1.48 7.77 -0.59
C PHE A 186 0.88 9.18 -0.75
N PRO A 187 1.70 10.24 -0.67
CA PRO A 187 1.22 11.62 -0.60
C PRO A 187 0.82 12.20 -1.97
N ALA A 188 0.95 11.44 -3.06
CA ALA A 188 0.37 11.78 -4.37
C ALA A 188 -0.79 10.85 -4.75
N MET A 189 -0.59 9.53 -4.72
CA MET A 189 -1.58 8.53 -5.12
C MET A 189 -2.90 8.69 -4.35
N ILE A 190 -2.86 8.76 -3.02
CA ILE A 190 -4.07 8.75 -2.19
C ILE A 190 -4.88 10.04 -2.31
N PRO A 191 -4.30 11.26 -2.32
CA PRO A 191 -5.03 12.45 -2.71
C PRO A 191 -5.74 12.31 -4.05
N LEU A 192 -5.06 11.74 -5.05
CA LEU A 192 -5.62 11.51 -6.39
C LEU A 192 -6.68 10.41 -6.44
N TRP A 193 -6.76 9.53 -5.44
CA TRP A 193 -7.89 8.59 -5.27
C TRP A 193 -9.18 9.30 -4.87
N MET A 194 -9.07 10.48 -4.26
CA MET A 194 -10.18 11.18 -3.61
C MET A 194 -10.68 12.38 -4.41
N PHE A 195 -9.87 13.45 -4.48
CA PHE A 195 -10.38 14.73 -4.98
C PHE A 195 -10.75 14.70 -6.46
N PRO A 196 -10.01 14.04 -7.39
CA PRO A 196 -10.36 14.04 -8.81
C PRO A 196 -11.74 13.41 -9.06
N ILE A 197 -12.04 12.31 -8.36
CA ILE A 197 -13.35 11.65 -8.43
C ILE A 197 -14.43 12.58 -7.87
N ALA A 198 -14.21 13.14 -6.67
CA ALA A 198 -15.19 14.00 -6.00
C ALA A 198 -15.52 15.25 -6.83
N VAL A 199 -14.52 15.96 -7.35
CA VAL A 199 -14.72 17.19 -8.12
C VAL A 199 -15.32 16.92 -9.50
N THR A 200 -14.98 15.78 -10.13
CA THR A 200 -15.60 15.36 -11.40
C THR A 200 -17.08 15.02 -11.24
N CYS A 201 -17.46 14.47 -10.08
CA CYS A 201 -18.86 14.31 -9.68
C CYS A 201 -19.59 15.63 -9.39
N GLY A 202 -18.89 16.76 -9.31
CA GLY A 202 -19.46 18.09 -9.08
C GLY A 202 -19.42 18.55 -7.62
N ASN A 203 -18.68 17.87 -6.75
CA ASN A 203 -18.46 18.28 -5.36
C ASN A 203 -17.31 19.30 -5.25
N THR A 204 -17.23 19.97 -4.11
CA THR A 204 -16.01 20.68 -3.69
C THR A 204 -15.30 19.89 -2.59
N PHE A 205 -14.02 20.16 -2.40
CA PHE A 205 -13.14 19.29 -1.63
C PHE A 205 -12.22 20.05 -0.68
N VAL A 206 -12.17 19.59 0.58
CA VAL A 206 -11.19 20.01 1.59
C VAL A 206 -10.25 18.84 1.88
N LEU A 207 -9.00 18.95 1.46
CA LEU A 207 -7.99 17.92 1.63
C LEU A 207 -7.10 18.24 2.83
N LYS A 208 -6.85 17.24 3.67
CA LYS A 208 -5.87 17.27 4.75
C LYS A 208 -4.81 16.20 4.46
N PRO A 209 -3.64 16.57 3.91
CA PRO A 209 -2.53 15.64 3.69
C PRO A 209 -1.85 15.26 5.02
N SER A 210 -0.94 14.30 4.99
CA SER A 210 -0.12 14.01 6.17
C SER A 210 0.82 15.17 6.47
N GLU A 211 0.98 15.45 7.75
CA GLU A 211 1.91 16.44 8.26
C GLU A 211 3.40 16.09 8.05
N LYS A 212 3.69 14.86 7.59
CA LYS A 212 5.05 14.36 7.43
C LYS A 212 5.63 14.60 6.03
N ASP A 213 4.77 14.71 5.02
CA ASP A 213 5.15 14.81 3.60
C ASP A 213 4.06 15.46 2.73
N PRO A 214 3.64 16.70 3.06
CA PRO A 214 2.54 17.39 2.41
C PRO A 214 2.87 17.93 1.00
N GLY A 215 4.15 18.00 0.63
CA GLY A 215 4.62 18.75 -0.53
C GLY A 215 3.99 18.30 -1.85
N ALA A 216 3.86 16.98 -2.04
CA ALA A 216 3.28 16.41 -3.25
C ALA A 216 1.82 16.81 -3.42
N SER A 217 1.04 16.87 -2.33
CA SER A 217 -0.34 17.33 -2.35
C SER A 217 -0.45 18.81 -2.73
N MET A 218 0.50 19.64 -2.28
CA MET A 218 0.53 21.06 -2.64
C MET A 218 0.88 21.27 -4.12
N ILE A 219 1.85 20.52 -4.65
CA ILE A 219 2.18 20.56 -6.09
C ILE A 219 0.97 20.12 -6.91
N LEU A 220 0.30 19.02 -6.55
CA LEU A 220 -0.91 18.56 -7.25
C LEU A 220 -2.03 19.61 -7.26
N ALA A 221 -2.17 20.38 -6.18
CA ALA A 221 -3.15 21.46 -6.12
C ALA A 221 -2.78 22.64 -7.03
N GLU A 222 -1.50 23.02 -7.12
CA GLU A 222 -1.01 23.99 -8.12
C GLU A 222 -1.37 23.52 -9.54
N LEU A 223 -1.11 22.25 -9.86
CA LEU A 223 -1.44 21.68 -11.17
C LEU A 223 -2.95 21.65 -11.42
N ALA A 224 -3.77 21.39 -10.40
CA ALA A 224 -5.22 21.43 -10.53
C ALA A 224 -5.74 22.85 -10.83
N MET A 225 -5.16 23.86 -10.18
CA MET A 225 -5.45 25.27 -10.48
C MET A 225 -5.01 25.64 -11.90
N GLU A 226 -3.80 25.23 -12.31
CA GLU A 226 -3.29 25.42 -13.68
C GLU A 226 -4.17 24.71 -14.72
N ALA A 227 -4.75 23.55 -14.37
CA ALA A 227 -5.70 22.82 -15.20
C ALA A 227 -7.05 23.53 -15.38
N GLY A 228 -7.29 24.62 -14.66
CA GLY A 228 -8.54 25.39 -14.70
C GLY A 228 -9.58 24.93 -13.69
N LEU A 229 -9.20 24.22 -12.62
CA LEU A 229 -10.10 23.94 -11.52
C LEU A 229 -10.48 25.27 -10.82
N PRO A 230 -11.78 25.60 -10.69
CA PRO A 230 -12.17 26.90 -10.14
C PRO A 230 -11.75 27.09 -8.68
N ASN A 231 -11.47 28.35 -8.33
CA ASN A 231 -11.13 28.76 -6.97
C ASN A 231 -12.15 28.25 -5.95
N GLY A 232 -11.64 27.69 -4.85
CA GLY A 232 -12.46 27.12 -3.78
C GLY A 232 -13.00 25.71 -4.05
N VAL A 233 -12.90 25.17 -5.27
CA VAL A 233 -13.31 23.77 -5.53
C VAL A 233 -12.38 22.77 -4.85
N LEU A 234 -11.08 23.06 -4.79
CA LEU A 234 -10.10 22.35 -3.98
C LEU A 234 -9.50 23.32 -2.95
N ASN A 235 -9.45 22.89 -1.70
CA ASN A 235 -8.78 23.59 -0.61
C ASN A 235 -7.88 22.58 0.13
N ILE A 236 -6.74 23.03 0.62
CA ILE A 236 -5.82 22.23 1.44
C ILE A 236 -5.58 22.94 2.75
N VAL A 237 -5.80 22.22 3.85
CA VAL A 237 -5.52 22.67 5.21
C VAL A 237 -4.57 21.71 5.90
N HIS A 238 -3.54 22.24 6.56
CA HIS A 238 -2.55 21.44 7.30
C HIS A 238 -2.93 21.31 8.78
N GLY A 239 -2.42 20.30 9.47
CA GLY A 239 -2.63 20.14 10.91
C GLY A 239 -2.57 18.69 11.36
N THR A 240 -3.08 18.41 12.56
CA THR A 240 -3.11 17.06 13.14
C THR A 240 -4.54 16.68 13.58
N ASN A 241 -4.70 16.21 14.82
CA ASN A 241 -5.97 15.69 15.35
C ASN A 241 -7.07 16.76 15.42
N GLU A 242 -6.71 18.01 15.71
CA GLU A 242 -7.69 19.10 15.80
C GLU A 242 -8.40 19.33 14.47
N ILE A 243 -7.64 19.44 13.37
CA ILE A 243 -8.21 19.61 12.03
C ILE A 243 -9.02 18.38 11.61
N VAL A 244 -8.56 17.17 11.95
CA VAL A 244 -9.34 15.94 11.71
C VAL A 244 -10.69 15.99 12.45
N ASN A 245 -10.69 16.40 13.72
CA ASN A 245 -11.93 16.55 14.49
C ASN A 245 -12.85 17.62 13.89
N ASN A 246 -12.28 18.77 13.49
CA ASN A 246 -13.01 19.83 12.82
C ASN A 246 -13.68 19.33 11.53
N ILE A 247 -12.99 18.52 10.72
CA ILE A 247 -13.57 17.86 9.54
C ILE A 247 -14.75 16.95 9.92
N CYS A 248 -14.59 16.13 10.97
CA CYS A 248 -15.64 15.24 11.44
C CYS A 248 -16.87 15.99 11.99
N ASP A 249 -16.67 17.14 12.62
CA ASP A 249 -17.71 17.89 13.32
C ASP A 249 -18.44 18.91 12.44
N ASP A 250 -17.79 19.45 11.42
CA ASP A 250 -18.34 20.52 10.59
C ASP A 250 -19.65 20.10 9.90
N LYS A 251 -20.66 20.97 9.93
CA LYS A 251 -22.01 20.66 9.44
C LYS A 251 -22.15 20.74 7.92
N ASP A 252 -21.26 21.44 7.24
CA ASP A 252 -21.31 21.67 5.80
C ASP A 252 -20.58 20.55 5.03
N ILE A 253 -19.65 19.84 5.68
CA ILE A 253 -19.01 18.63 5.14
C ILE A 253 -20.00 17.46 5.13
N ARG A 254 -20.21 16.86 3.94
CA ARG A 254 -21.23 15.82 3.71
C ARG A 254 -20.66 14.41 3.66
N ALA A 255 -19.41 14.26 3.24
CA ALA A 255 -18.73 12.98 3.13
C ALA A 255 -17.24 13.10 3.46
N ILE A 256 -16.68 12.07 4.08
CA ILE A 256 -15.27 11.99 4.45
C ILE A 256 -14.65 10.72 3.86
N SER A 257 -13.56 10.90 3.12
CA SER A 257 -12.72 9.82 2.61
C SER A 257 -11.43 9.79 3.42
N PHE A 258 -11.12 8.66 4.06
CA PHE A 258 -9.95 8.51 4.92
C PHE A 258 -9.10 7.30 4.51
N VAL A 259 -7.79 7.46 4.50
CA VAL A 259 -6.85 6.33 4.47
C VAL A 259 -5.82 6.53 5.58
N GLY A 260 -5.57 5.50 6.38
CA GLY A 260 -4.57 5.56 7.46
C GLY A 260 -4.65 4.39 8.42
N SER A 261 -4.29 4.60 9.68
CA SER A 261 -4.29 3.55 10.71
C SER A 261 -5.68 3.23 11.25
N ASN A 262 -5.85 2.04 11.84
CA ASN A 262 -7.12 1.61 12.46
C ASN A 262 -7.59 2.58 13.55
N THR A 263 -6.70 3.03 14.43
CA THR A 263 -7.07 3.93 15.53
C THR A 263 -7.66 5.24 15.01
N ALA A 264 -7.02 5.85 14.01
CA ALA A 264 -7.51 7.08 13.41
C ALA A 264 -8.77 6.84 12.57
N GLY A 265 -8.80 5.75 11.79
CA GLY A 265 -9.94 5.39 10.94
C GLY A 265 -11.21 5.14 11.72
N MET A 266 -11.13 4.37 12.82
CA MET A 266 -12.28 4.10 13.68
C MET A 266 -12.75 5.35 14.45
N HIS A 267 -11.83 6.21 14.87
CA HIS A 267 -12.17 7.51 15.45
C HIS A 267 -12.94 8.38 14.46
N ILE A 268 -12.44 8.52 13.23
CA ILE A 268 -13.09 9.31 12.17
C ILE A 268 -14.45 8.71 11.80
N TYR A 269 -14.51 7.40 11.57
CA TYR A 269 -15.73 6.69 11.18
C TYR A 269 -16.82 6.86 12.24
N SER A 270 -16.52 6.54 13.51
CA SER A 270 -17.50 6.64 14.60
C SER A 270 -17.96 8.09 14.82
N ARG A 271 -17.03 9.05 14.88
CA ARG A 271 -17.34 10.46 15.14
C ARG A 271 -18.16 11.08 14.01
N ALA A 272 -17.77 10.88 12.76
CA ALA A 272 -18.43 11.49 11.61
C ALA A 272 -19.76 10.82 11.26
N ALA A 273 -19.85 9.48 11.36
CA ALA A 273 -21.10 8.76 11.14
C ALA A 273 -22.16 9.16 12.20
N ALA A 274 -21.76 9.38 13.45
CA ALA A 274 -22.64 9.91 14.50
C ALA A 274 -23.20 11.31 14.19
N LYS A 275 -22.59 12.04 13.25
CA LYS A 275 -23.07 13.34 12.73
C LYS A 275 -23.86 13.20 11.42
N GLY A 276 -24.15 11.98 10.98
CA GLY A 276 -24.90 11.70 9.75
C GLY A 276 -24.10 11.89 8.46
N LYS A 277 -22.77 11.95 8.54
CA LYS A 277 -21.89 12.04 7.36
C LYS A 277 -21.68 10.66 6.74
N ARG A 278 -21.50 10.61 5.41
CA ARG A 278 -20.98 9.40 4.75
C ARG A 278 -19.48 9.28 5.03
N VAL A 279 -19.02 8.07 5.33
CA VAL A 279 -17.59 7.82 5.58
C VAL A 279 -17.16 6.57 4.84
N GLN A 280 -16.06 6.67 4.11
CA GLN A 280 -15.28 5.52 3.66
C GLN A 280 -13.89 5.64 4.29
N ALA A 281 -13.47 4.61 5.02
CA ALA A 281 -12.22 4.62 5.79
C ALA A 281 -11.42 3.35 5.49
N ASN A 282 -10.35 3.47 4.71
CA ASN A 282 -9.37 2.40 4.57
C ASN A 282 -8.38 2.45 5.73
N MET A 283 -8.23 1.32 6.38
CA MET A 283 -7.44 1.18 7.60
C MET A 283 -6.23 0.27 7.36
N GLY A 284 -5.56 -0.12 8.44
CA GLY A 284 -4.36 -0.94 8.43
C GLY A 284 -4.59 -2.33 7.85
N ALA A 285 -3.48 -3.04 7.67
CA ALA A 285 -3.46 -4.31 6.99
C ALA A 285 -2.45 -5.29 7.57
N LYS A 286 -2.68 -6.57 7.28
CA LYS A 286 -1.71 -7.64 7.43
C LYS A 286 -1.93 -8.60 6.28
N ASN A 287 -1.19 -8.41 5.20
CA ASN A 287 -1.39 -9.21 3.99
C ASN A 287 -0.54 -10.47 4.03
N HIS A 288 -1.12 -11.55 3.54
CA HIS A 288 -0.50 -12.87 3.52
C HIS A 288 -0.30 -13.34 2.08
N ALA A 289 0.83 -14.00 1.85
CA ALA A 289 1.02 -14.85 0.70
C ALA A 289 1.03 -16.31 1.14
N ILE A 290 0.20 -17.15 0.50
CA ILE A 290 0.23 -18.60 0.65
C ILE A 290 1.12 -19.16 -0.48
N ILE A 291 2.12 -19.93 -0.10
CA ILE A 291 3.06 -20.58 -1.02
C ILE A 291 2.82 -22.07 -0.94
N VAL A 292 2.34 -22.66 -2.02
CA VAL A 292 2.18 -24.12 -2.14
C VAL A 292 3.34 -24.74 -2.93
N PRO A 293 3.63 -26.05 -2.75
CA PRO A 293 4.84 -26.67 -3.31
C PRO A 293 4.95 -26.63 -4.85
N ASP A 294 3.83 -26.49 -5.55
CA ASP A 294 3.79 -26.45 -7.02
C ASP A 294 4.00 -25.04 -7.60
N ALA A 295 4.22 -24.03 -6.75
CA ALA A 295 4.52 -22.68 -7.20
C ALA A 295 5.87 -22.61 -7.93
N ASN A 296 5.98 -21.66 -8.87
CA ASN A 296 7.28 -21.35 -9.46
C ASN A 296 8.18 -20.68 -8.41
N ILE A 297 9.27 -21.32 -8.02
CA ILE A 297 10.14 -20.89 -6.91
C ILE A 297 10.71 -19.50 -7.17
N ASP A 298 11.42 -19.29 -8.28
CA ASP A 298 12.12 -18.03 -8.57
C ASP A 298 11.16 -16.85 -8.68
N ALA A 299 10.05 -17.02 -9.40
CA ALA A 299 9.04 -15.97 -9.55
C ALA A 299 8.41 -15.62 -8.19
N THR A 300 8.15 -16.63 -7.36
CA THR A 300 7.56 -16.45 -6.03
C THR A 300 8.51 -15.72 -5.08
N LEU A 301 9.78 -16.15 -4.99
CA LEU A 301 10.77 -15.52 -4.11
C LEU A 301 11.02 -14.07 -4.49
N ASN A 302 11.16 -13.77 -5.79
CA ASN A 302 11.29 -12.40 -6.29
C ASN A 302 10.05 -11.56 -5.95
N ALA A 303 8.85 -12.12 -6.11
CA ALA A 303 7.60 -11.45 -5.76
C ALA A 303 7.48 -11.14 -4.25
N LEU A 304 7.87 -12.08 -3.39
CA LEU A 304 7.88 -11.90 -1.93
C LEU A 304 8.84 -10.79 -1.51
N VAL A 305 10.06 -10.75 -2.07
CA VAL A 305 11.04 -9.72 -1.76
C VAL A 305 10.54 -8.34 -2.20
N ALA A 306 10.07 -8.22 -3.45
CA ALA A 306 9.56 -6.96 -3.96
C ALA A 306 8.36 -6.43 -3.15
N ALA A 307 7.45 -7.31 -2.74
CA ALA A 307 6.23 -6.92 -2.03
C ALA A 307 6.37 -6.79 -0.52
N GLY A 308 7.29 -7.52 0.10
CA GLY A 308 7.57 -7.42 1.54
C GLY A 308 8.47 -6.23 1.89
N PHE A 309 9.44 -5.90 1.02
CA PHE A 309 10.43 -4.87 1.33
C PHE A 309 10.26 -3.58 0.52
N GLY A 310 9.61 -3.58 -0.65
CA GLY A 310 9.44 -2.37 -1.48
C GLY A 310 8.86 -1.17 -0.72
N ALA A 311 9.37 0.04 -0.99
CA ALA A 311 9.14 1.25 -0.19
C ALA A 311 9.34 1.07 1.34
N ALA A 312 10.37 0.30 1.73
CA ALA A 312 10.66 -0.04 3.12
C ALA A 312 9.48 -0.72 3.85
N GLY A 313 8.64 -1.47 3.13
CA GLY A 313 7.46 -2.14 3.68
C GLY A 313 6.37 -1.18 4.20
N GLN A 314 6.48 0.14 3.95
CA GLN A 314 5.51 1.15 4.37
C GLN A 314 4.32 1.21 3.40
N ARG A 315 3.67 0.06 3.14
CA ARG A 315 2.52 -0.05 2.25
C ARG A 315 1.42 -0.85 2.95
N CYS A 316 0.19 -0.37 2.92
CA CYS A 316 -0.97 -1.17 3.37
C CYS A 316 -1.17 -2.44 2.54
N MET A 317 -0.55 -2.52 1.34
CA MET A 317 -0.55 -3.70 0.48
C MET A 317 0.77 -4.47 0.51
N ALA A 318 1.71 -4.15 1.41
CA ALA A 318 2.93 -4.94 1.58
C ALA A 318 2.57 -6.36 2.02
N LEU A 319 3.26 -7.35 1.47
CA LEU A 319 3.17 -8.72 1.97
C LEU A 319 4.01 -8.83 3.24
N SER A 320 3.37 -8.66 4.39
CA SER A 320 4.03 -8.74 5.70
C SER A 320 4.23 -10.18 6.18
N THR A 321 3.46 -11.13 5.64
CA THR A 321 3.45 -12.52 6.07
C THR A 321 3.49 -13.48 4.88
N ALA A 322 4.36 -14.48 4.94
CA ALA A 322 4.41 -15.61 4.00
C ALA A 322 4.08 -16.91 4.74
N VAL A 323 3.12 -17.68 4.24
CA VAL A 323 2.68 -18.97 4.80
C VAL A 323 3.13 -20.07 3.85
N PHE A 324 4.15 -20.83 4.24
CA PHE A 324 4.70 -21.94 3.46
C PHE A 324 3.95 -23.23 3.78
N VAL A 325 3.36 -23.85 2.76
CA VAL A 325 2.58 -25.08 2.86
C VAL A 325 3.42 -26.30 2.52
N GLY A 326 3.42 -27.32 3.39
CA GLY A 326 4.02 -28.64 3.11
C GLY A 326 5.49 -28.56 2.67
N ASP A 327 5.80 -29.09 1.49
CA ASP A 327 7.17 -29.17 0.96
C ASP A 327 7.76 -27.82 0.52
N SER A 328 7.00 -26.73 0.56
CA SER A 328 7.56 -25.38 0.36
C SER A 328 8.27 -24.82 1.60
N LYS A 329 8.13 -25.48 2.76
CA LYS A 329 8.77 -25.06 4.02
C LYS A 329 10.28 -24.80 3.87
N PRO A 330 11.11 -25.55 3.12
CA PRO A 330 12.54 -25.24 3.00
C PRO A 330 12.86 -23.96 2.21
N TRP A 331 11.91 -23.35 1.50
CA TRP A 331 12.18 -22.27 0.53
C TRP A 331 12.66 -20.96 1.16
N TYR A 332 12.40 -20.76 2.45
CA TYR A 332 12.88 -19.56 3.14
C TYR A 332 14.37 -19.66 3.56
N TRP A 333 15.02 -20.83 3.45
CA TRP A 333 16.41 -21.04 3.87
C TRP A 333 17.46 -20.61 2.82
N ASN A 334 18.73 -20.38 3.21
CA ASN A 334 19.80 -19.85 2.36
C ASN A 334 20.14 -20.65 1.06
N SER A 335 19.60 -21.86 0.90
CA SER A 335 19.76 -22.67 -0.31
C SER A 335 18.66 -23.73 -0.37
N ILE A 336 17.96 -23.81 -1.50
CA ILE A 336 16.99 -24.87 -1.76
C ILE A 336 17.75 -25.97 -2.52
N GLU A 337 18.05 -27.08 -1.83
CA GLU A 337 18.49 -28.29 -2.53
C GLU A 337 17.25 -28.97 -3.13
N THR A 338 17.10 -28.90 -4.45
CA THR A 338 16.05 -29.59 -5.21
C THR A 338 16.32 -31.11 -5.23
N ARG A 339 16.17 -31.77 -4.08
CA ARG A 339 16.31 -33.22 -3.94
C ARG A 339 15.35 -34.02 -4.84
N GLU A 340 14.23 -33.42 -5.25
CA GLU A 340 13.22 -34.11 -6.06
C GLU A 340 13.59 -34.30 -7.53
N LEU A 341 14.30 -33.37 -8.17
CA LEU A 341 14.68 -33.54 -9.59
C LEU A 341 15.74 -34.64 -9.72
N SER A 342 16.69 -34.66 -8.79
CA SER A 342 17.73 -35.69 -8.69
C SER A 342 17.13 -37.07 -8.43
N ALA A 343 16.15 -37.19 -7.53
CA ALA A 343 15.49 -38.45 -7.22
C ALA A 343 14.61 -38.96 -8.39
N ARG A 344 13.95 -38.07 -9.13
CA ARG A 344 13.13 -38.45 -10.30
C ARG A 344 13.98 -38.85 -11.51
N ILE A 345 15.12 -38.20 -11.73
CA ILE A 345 16.10 -38.59 -12.77
C ILE A 345 16.73 -39.94 -12.41
N VAL A 346 17.12 -40.14 -11.15
CA VAL A 346 17.67 -41.43 -10.68
C VAL A 346 16.62 -42.56 -10.76
N SER A 347 15.35 -42.27 -10.45
CA SER A 347 14.21 -43.18 -10.60
C SER A 347 13.91 -43.54 -12.06
N ALA A 348 14.01 -42.57 -12.99
CA ALA A 348 13.76 -42.78 -14.40
C ALA A 348 14.90 -43.50 -15.14
N LEU A 349 16.13 -43.42 -14.63
CA LEU A 349 17.32 -44.04 -15.21
C LEU A 349 17.61 -45.46 -14.69
N LEU A 350 16.90 -45.92 -13.64
CA LEU A 350 17.03 -47.28 -13.12
C LEU A 350 15.95 -48.19 -13.73
N PRO A 351 16.30 -49.38 -14.27
CA PRO A 351 15.33 -50.35 -14.74
C PRO A 351 14.32 -50.73 -13.64
N ARG A 352 13.04 -50.95 -14.02
CA ARG A 352 11.93 -51.27 -13.10
C ARG A 352 12.20 -52.46 -12.17
N ASP A 353 13.13 -53.34 -12.52
CA ASP A 353 13.48 -54.53 -11.73
C ASP A 353 14.38 -54.24 -10.53
N THR A 354 14.89 -53.01 -10.38
CA THR A 354 15.72 -52.61 -9.23
C THR A 354 14.91 -52.12 -8.02
N LEU A 355 13.60 -51.87 -8.17
CA LEU A 355 12.72 -51.33 -7.13
C LEU A 355 12.21 -52.37 -6.12
N GLN A 356 12.52 -53.66 -6.29
CA GLN A 356 12.15 -54.70 -5.33
C GLN A 356 13.15 -54.91 -4.18
N LEU A 357 14.31 -54.24 -4.20
CA LEU A 357 15.38 -54.45 -3.20
C LEU A 357 15.43 -53.40 -2.09
N SER A 358 14.64 -52.34 -2.13
CA SER A 358 14.65 -51.29 -1.09
C SER A 358 13.69 -51.55 0.07
N TYR A 359 12.89 -52.62 0.04
CA TYR A 359 11.92 -52.94 1.11
C TYR A 359 12.39 -54.04 2.09
N TYR A 360 13.58 -54.62 1.89
CA TYR A 360 14.13 -55.70 2.71
C TYR A 360 15.56 -55.41 3.17
N MET A 361 15.77 -54.35 3.95
CA MET A 361 17.01 -54.17 4.72
C MET A 361 16.73 -53.60 6.11
N SER A 362 16.03 -54.40 6.91
CA SER A 362 15.91 -54.22 8.35
C SER A 362 16.47 -55.46 9.04
N THR A 363 17.80 -55.52 9.20
CA THR A 363 18.57 -56.05 10.37
C THR A 363 20.05 -56.27 10.02
N PRO A 364 21.01 -56.11 10.97
CA PRO A 364 22.46 -56.15 10.68
C PRO A 364 23.09 -57.56 10.54
N SER A 365 22.35 -58.61 10.20
CA SER A 365 22.86 -60.01 10.30
C SER A 365 23.16 -60.74 8.98
N ASP A 366 22.83 -60.19 7.80
CA ASP A 366 22.98 -60.94 6.53
C ASP A 366 24.24 -60.62 5.69
N LEU A 367 25.15 -59.79 6.18
CA LEU A 367 26.33 -59.34 5.43
C LEU A 367 27.51 -60.34 5.33
N LYS A 368 27.32 -61.64 5.59
CA LYS A 368 28.44 -62.61 5.61
C LYS A 368 28.48 -63.70 4.54
N LYS A 369 27.54 -63.80 3.60
CA LYS A 369 27.64 -64.81 2.52
C LYS A 369 27.05 -64.31 1.20
N LYS A 370 27.86 -63.63 0.39
CA LYS A 370 27.87 -63.70 -1.09
C LYS A 370 28.94 -62.76 -1.65
N ASN A 371 29.95 -63.33 -2.31
CA ASN A 371 30.93 -62.61 -3.12
C ASN A 371 30.24 -62.01 -4.35
N TRP A 372 29.75 -60.78 -4.23
CA TRP A 372 29.42 -59.94 -5.38
C TRP A 372 30.42 -58.77 -5.40
N GLY A 373 31.09 -58.60 -6.54
CA GLY A 373 32.12 -57.57 -6.74
C GLY A 373 31.57 -56.16 -6.51
N GLY A 374 31.85 -55.60 -5.34
CA GLY A 374 31.29 -54.34 -4.84
C GLY A 374 31.85 -53.04 -5.45
N ASN A 375 32.65 -53.10 -6.52
CA ASN A 375 33.29 -51.89 -7.07
C ASN A 375 32.56 -51.26 -8.27
N CYS A 376 31.67 -51.96 -8.98
CA CYS A 376 30.93 -51.37 -10.12
C CYS A 376 29.69 -50.57 -9.70
N TYR A 377 28.92 -51.06 -8.72
CA TYR A 377 27.67 -50.38 -8.30
C TYR A 377 27.92 -49.06 -7.54
N PHE A 378 28.92 -49.04 -6.66
CA PHE A 378 29.31 -47.81 -5.97
C PHE A 378 30.01 -46.81 -6.90
N GLY A 379 30.76 -47.30 -7.91
CA GLY A 379 31.38 -46.45 -8.94
C GLY A 379 30.35 -45.77 -9.85
N CYS A 380 29.33 -46.50 -10.31
CA CYS A 380 28.27 -45.96 -11.17
C CYS A 380 27.35 -44.97 -10.43
N LEU A 381 27.00 -45.23 -9.16
CA LEU A 381 26.18 -44.30 -8.36
C LEU A 381 26.95 -43.01 -8.03
N LYS A 382 28.26 -43.12 -7.78
CA LYS A 382 29.14 -41.98 -7.55
C LYS A 382 29.28 -41.15 -8.84
N LEU A 383 29.43 -41.77 -10.00
CA LEU A 383 29.42 -41.10 -11.32
C LEU A 383 28.08 -40.41 -11.62
N LEU A 384 26.95 -41.08 -11.41
CA LEU A 384 25.61 -40.48 -11.61
C LEU A 384 25.39 -39.25 -10.74
N LEU A 385 25.84 -39.28 -9.48
CA LEU A 385 25.81 -38.11 -8.58
C LEU A 385 26.86 -37.03 -8.93
N THR A 386 27.87 -37.33 -9.74
CA THR A 386 28.84 -36.31 -10.23
C THR A 386 28.39 -35.62 -11.51
N PHE A 387 27.43 -36.19 -12.25
CA PHE A 387 26.99 -35.70 -13.57
C PHE A 387 25.58 -35.11 -13.59
N VAL A 388 24.81 -35.17 -12.49
CA VAL A 388 23.57 -34.38 -12.35
C VAL A 388 23.96 -33.03 -11.74
N PRO A 389 23.86 -31.91 -12.48
CA PRO A 389 24.12 -30.60 -11.90
C PRO A 389 23.12 -30.36 -10.76
N PHE A 390 23.63 -30.18 -9.55
CA PHE A 390 22.83 -29.63 -8.45
C PHE A 390 22.49 -28.19 -8.81
N GLU A 391 21.26 -27.97 -9.25
CA GLU A 391 20.75 -26.63 -9.45
C GLU A 391 20.40 -26.05 -8.08
N ARG A 392 21.35 -25.31 -7.50
CA ARG A 392 21.17 -24.60 -6.24
C ARG A 392 20.34 -23.34 -6.54
N VAL A 393 19.13 -23.30 -6.02
CA VAL A 393 18.29 -22.10 -6.06
C VAL A 393 18.50 -21.33 -4.76
N ASP A 394 18.76 -20.02 -4.88
CA ASP A 394 18.87 -19.12 -3.73
C ASP A 394 17.50 -18.99 -3.07
N GLY A 395 17.43 -19.16 -1.75
CA GLY A 395 16.16 -18.98 -1.03
C GLY A 395 15.87 -17.52 -0.72
N LEU A 396 14.79 -17.31 0.03
CA LEU A 396 14.26 -15.98 0.37
C LEU A 396 15.30 -15.07 1.04
N ILE A 397 16.12 -15.60 1.94
CA ILE A 397 17.12 -14.82 2.69
C ILE A 397 18.20 -14.24 1.77
N GLU A 398 18.69 -14.99 0.79
CA GLU A 398 19.73 -14.51 -0.13
C GLU A 398 19.18 -13.43 -1.08
N HIS A 399 17.95 -13.61 -1.57
CA HIS A 399 17.26 -12.58 -2.35
C HIS A 399 17.07 -11.28 -1.53
N ALA A 400 16.70 -11.39 -0.25
CA ALA A 400 16.54 -10.23 0.61
C ALA A 400 17.87 -9.53 0.92
N LYS A 401 18.98 -10.28 1.10
CA LYS A 401 20.33 -9.72 1.32
C LYS A 401 20.86 -8.94 0.12
N ALA A 402 20.40 -9.23 -1.08
CA ALA A 402 20.82 -8.54 -2.30
C ALA A 402 20.30 -7.08 -2.37
N LEU A 403 19.28 -6.73 -1.58
CA LEU A 403 18.69 -5.39 -1.56
C LEU A 403 19.67 -4.33 -1.04
N LYS A 404 19.79 -3.23 -1.78
CA LYS A 404 20.63 -2.09 -1.43
C LYS A 404 19.83 -1.07 -0.62
N VAL A 405 20.20 -0.92 0.65
CA VAL A 405 19.66 0.10 1.56
C VAL A 405 20.46 1.38 1.39
N ASN A 406 19.80 2.47 0.98
CA ASN A 406 20.42 3.79 0.84
C ASN A 406 19.36 4.90 0.88
N ALA A 407 19.75 6.18 0.90
CA ALA A 407 18.81 7.28 0.72
C ALA A 407 18.03 7.11 -0.59
N GLY A 408 16.73 7.39 -0.59
CA GLY A 408 15.86 7.12 -1.75
C GLY A 408 16.23 7.92 -3.02
N CYS A 409 16.95 9.03 -2.86
CA CYS A 409 17.47 9.84 -3.96
C CYS A 409 18.74 9.25 -4.60
N GLU A 410 19.42 8.31 -3.92
CA GLU A 410 20.66 7.72 -4.42
C GLU A 410 20.39 6.70 -5.54
N PRO A 411 21.12 6.77 -6.66
CA PRO A 411 20.96 5.82 -7.76
C PRO A 411 21.17 4.37 -7.32
N GLY A 412 20.24 3.50 -7.73
CA GLY A 412 20.32 2.07 -7.45
C GLY A 412 19.98 1.67 -6.01
N ALA A 413 19.42 2.57 -5.20
CA ALA A 413 18.78 2.21 -3.94
C ALA A 413 17.54 1.34 -4.20
N ASP A 414 17.43 0.20 -3.52
CA ASP A 414 16.24 -0.64 -3.52
C ASP A 414 15.34 -0.33 -2.30
N LEU A 415 15.95 0.16 -1.21
CA LEU A 415 15.28 0.42 0.06
C LEU A 415 15.67 1.79 0.63
N GLY A 416 14.69 2.68 0.77
CA GLY A 416 14.83 3.96 1.46
C GLY A 416 14.71 3.87 2.99
N PRO A 417 14.86 4.98 3.73
CA PRO A 417 14.57 5.05 5.15
C PRO A 417 13.06 4.93 5.44
N VAL A 418 12.72 4.63 6.69
CA VAL A 418 11.34 4.76 7.19
C VAL A 418 11.04 6.21 7.60
N ILE A 419 9.77 6.59 7.59
CA ILE A 419 9.35 8.00 7.66
C ILE A 419 9.85 8.77 8.88
N SER A 420 10.02 8.13 10.04
CA SER A 420 10.42 8.81 11.27
C SER A 420 11.16 7.91 12.25
N LYS A 421 11.86 8.52 13.22
CA LYS A 421 12.52 7.82 14.33
C LYS A 421 11.54 6.95 15.11
N GLN A 422 10.33 7.46 15.38
CA GLN A 422 9.29 6.71 16.07
C GLN A 422 8.83 5.48 15.26
N ALA A 423 8.77 5.58 13.93
CA ALA A 423 8.47 4.42 13.08
C ALA A 423 9.60 3.37 13.15
N LYS A 424 10.87 3.81 13.06
CA LYS A 424 12.05 2.95 13.22
C LYS A 424 12.06 2.23 14.57
N ASP A 425 11.82 2.96 15.66
CA ASP A 425 11.77 2.40 17.02
C ASP A 425 10.64 1.38 17.18
N ARG A 426 9.45 1.69 16.63
CA ARG A 426 8.31 0.77 16.64
C ARG A 426 8.61 -0.53 15.89
N ILE A 427 9.23 -0.44 14.71
CA ILE A 427 9.62 -1.61 13.92
C ILE A 427 10.63 -2.45 14.72
N CYS A 428 11.67 -1.83 15.26
CA CYS A 428 12.69 -2.54 16.03
C CYS A 428 12.11 -3.23 17.27
N ARG A 429 11.15 -2.58 17.96
CA ARG A 429 10.42 -3.14 19.10
C ARG A 429 9.60 -4.37 18.71
N LEU A 430 8.85 -4.32 17.59
CA LEU A 430 8.03 -5.45 17.13
C LEU A 430 8.88 -6.63 16.65
N VAL A 431 10.01 -6.36 16.00
CA VAL A 431 10.98 -7.42 15.67
C VAL A 431 11.51 -8.06 16.95
N GLN A 432 11.86 -7.25 17.95
CA GLN A 432 12.38 -7.73 19.22
C GLN A 432 11.33 -8.54 20.00
N SER A 433 10.06 -8.14 20.02
CA SER A 433 9.00 -8.90 20.67
C SER A 433 8.81 -10.28 20.03
N GLY A 434 8.90 -10.37 18.70
CA GLY A 434 8.88 -11.66 18.00
C GLY A 434 9.99 -12.61 18.48
N VAL A 435 11.22 -12.09 18.62
CA VAL A 435 12.37 -12.89 19.13
C VAL A 435 12.14 -13.33 20.57
N GLU A 436 11.59 -12.46 21.42
CA GLU A 436 11.29 -12.76 22.82
C GLU A 436 10.17 -13.79 22.97
N SER A 437 9.21 -13.78 22.05
CA SER A 437 8.13 -14.79 21.95
C SER A 437 8.57 -16.10 21.29
N GLY A 438 9.82 -16.24 20.87
CA GLY A 438 10.38 -17.50 20.36
C GLY A 438 10.51 -17.62 18.84
N ALA A 439 10.21 -16.55 18.08
CA ALA A 439 10.50 -16.53 16.64
C ALA A 439 12.01 -16.58 16.38
N SER A 440 12.39 -17.23 15.28
CA SER A 440 13.76 -17.23 14.78
C SER A 440 14.01 -15.96 13.99
N LEU A 441 15.07 -15.22 14.32
CA LEU A 441 15.53 -14.06 13.56
C LEU A 441 16.59 -14.51 12.54
N ASP A 442 16.15 -14.80 11.32
CA ASP A 442 16.99 -15.38 10.27
C ASP A 442 17.78 -14.32 9.49
N LEU A 443 17.21 -13.12 9.35
CA LEU A 443 17.88 -11.94 8.81
C LEU A 443 17.56 -10.74 9.72
N ASP A 444 18.59 -10.09 10.28
CA ASP A 444 18.45 -8.95 11.19
C ASP A 444 18.91 -7.65 10.51
N GLY A 445 17.95 -6.82 10.08
CA GLY A 445 18.18 -5.52 9.45
C GLY A 445 18.21 -4.33 10.42
N ARG A 446 18.16 -4.53 11.75
CA ARG A 446 18.02 -3.43 12.72
C ARG A 446 19.31 -2.62 12.96
N ASN A 447 20.49 -3.20 12.68
CA ASN A 447 21.77 -2.61 13.04
C ASN A 447 22.38 -1.81 11.87
N ILE A 448 22.30 -0.48 11.93
CA ILE A 448 23.11 0.42 11.09
C ILE A 448 24.47 0.63 11.78
N VAL A 449 25.57 0.57 11.05
CA VAL A 449 26.92 0.84 11.57
C VAL A 449 27.44 2.15 10.95
N ASP A 450 27.76 3.14 11.79
CA ASP A 450 28.51 4.35 11.36
C ASP A 450 29.87 3.90 10.77
N VAL A 451 30.33 4.56 9.71
CA VAL A 451 31.62 4.37 9.02
C VAL A 451 32.81 4.37 10.00
N ARG A 452 32.63 4.87 11.22
CA ARG A 452 33.63 4.83 12.31
C ARG A 452 33.61 3.59 13.22
N GLY A 453 32.85 2.54 12.91
CA GLY A 453 32.94 1.24 13.58
C GLY A 453 32.52 1.23 15.06
N LYS A 454 31.80 2.26 15.53
CA LYS A 454 31.19 2.28 16.86
C LYS A 454 29.71 1.95 16.73
N ASN A 455 29.26 0.92 17.46
CA ASN A 455 27.83 0.67 17.64
C ASN A 455 27.19 1.92 18.25
N VAL A 456 26.22 2.51 17.56
CA VAL A 456 25.35 3.53 18.14
C VAL A 456 24.16 2.80 18.75
N GLN A 457 24.27 2.38 20.01
CA GLN A 457 23.10 2.19 20.87
C GLN A 457 23.46 2.22 22.36
N SER A 458 22.72 3.09 23.05
CA SER A 458 22.32 3.11 24.46
C SER A 458 23.33 2.68 25.52
N SER A 459 23.74 3.66 26.32
CA SER A 459 24.06 3.47 27.72
C SER A 459 22.85 2.87 28.45
N ASP A 460 22.93 1.60 28.83
CA ASP A 460 22.54 1.25 30.19
C ASP A 460 23.16 -0.05 30.68
N THR A 461 23.77 0.09 31.85
CA THR A 461 24.56 -0.89 32.58
C THR A 461 23.67 -1.91 33.27
N HIS A 462 23.83 -3.22 33.04
CA HIS A 462 23.55 -4.23 34.07
C HIS A 462 24.42 -5.51 33.95
N ARG A 463 25.41 -5.55 34.86
CA ARG A 463 26.03 -6.67 35.59
C ARG A 463 25.86 -8.11 35.06
N LYS A 464 26.99 -8.69 34.63
CA LYS A 464 27.25 -10.14 34.53
C LYS A 464 27.17 -10.82 35.91
N ARG A 465 26.48 -11.96 36.01
CA ARG A 465 26.78 -13.02 37.00
C ARG A 465 26.71 -14.40 36.33
N LYS A 466 27.83 -15.13 36.44
CA LYS A 466 27.97 -16.54 36.06
C LYS A 466 27.35 -17.41 37.16
N GLY A 467 26.62 -18.45 36.78
CA GLY A 467 26.24 -19.58 37.63
C GLY A 467 26.21 -20.86 36.80
N LYS A 468 26.94 -21.89 37.24
CA LYS A 468 27.02 -23.23 36.66
C LYS A 468 26.13 -24.21 37.43
N ALA A 469 25.70 -25.27 36.74
CA ALA A 469 25.09 -26.54 37.20
C ALA A 469 23.60 -26.43 37.61
N VAL A 470 22.68 -27.38 37.34
CA VAL A 470 22.71 -28.87 37.40
C VAL A 470 21.70 -29.48 36.39
N MET A 471 21.93 -30.75 36.04
CA MET A 471 21.26 -31.62 35.05
C MET A 471 20.03 -32.38 35.63
N LYS A 472 19.24 -33.02 34.72
CA LYS A 472 18.23 -34.11 34.89
C LYS A 472 16.78 -33.68 35.21
N THR A 473 15.69 -34.17 34.59
CA THR A 473 15.38 -35.32 33.71
C THR A 473 14.02 -35.07 33.02
N LEU A 474 13.79 -35.53 31.78
CA LEU A 474 12.62 -36.34 31.35
C LEU A 474 12.57 -36.54 29.83
N ASN A 475 12.33 -37.79 29.45
CA ASN A 475 12.24 -38.33 28.11
C ASN A 475 10.91 -37.99 27.43
N THR A 476 10.96 -37.54 26.18
CA THR A 476 10.12 -38.00 25.06
C THR A 476 10.65 -37.36 23.77
N VAL A 477 11.47 -38.10 23.01
CA VAL A 477 12.03 -37.62 21.72
C VAL A 477 11.17 -38.18 20.59
N LYS A 478 10.42 -37.30 19.92
CA LYS A 478 9.77 -37.54 18.61
C LYS A 478 10.56 -36.80 17.54
N GLU A 479 10.99 -37.54 16.50
CA GLU A 479 11.40 -37.20 15.11
C GLU A 479 12.27 -35.95 14.79
N SER A 480 12.48 -35.01 15.70
CA SER A 480 13.26 -33.78 15.53
C SER A 480 14.76 -33.97 15.77
N GLU A 481 15.20 -35.09 16.36
CA GLU A 481 16.62 -35.33 16.65
C GLU A 481 17.45 -35.74 15.42
N TRP A 482 16.83 -36.25 14.36
CA TRP A 482 17.56 -36.68 13.16
C TRP A 482 18.13 -35.50 12.36
N MET A 483 17.38 -34.40 12.26
CA MET A 483 17.81 -33.17 11.58
C MET A 483 18.93 -32.43 12.33
N LEU A 484 18.87 -32.43 13.66
CA LEU A 484 19.89 -31.83 14.54
C LEU A 484 21.21 -32.62 14.56
N LYS A 485 21.15 -33.95 14.44
CA LYS A 485 22.35 -34.80 14.30
C LYS A 485 22.99 -34.66 12.91
N PHE A 486 22.21 -34.49 11.86
CA PHE A 486 22.72 -34.26 10.50
C PHE A 486 23.50 -32.94 10.37
N GLY A 487 22.99 -31.85 10.97
CA GLY A 487 23.69 -30.56 10.99
C GLY A 487 25.01 -30.56 11.78
N LYS A 488 25.11 -31.40 12.83
CA LYS A 488 26.34 -31.56 13.63
C LYS A 488 27.40 -32.44 12.96
N LEU A 489 27.01 -33.43 12.15
CA LEU A 489 27.95 -34.32 11.46
C LEU A 489 28.68 -33.62 10.29
N TRP A 490 28.11 -32.54 9.76
CA TRP A 490 28.64 -31.80 8.60
C TRP A 490 29.16 -30.38 8.92
N GLY A 491 29.32 -30.03 10.20
CA GLY A 491 29.99 -28.78 10.58
C GLY A 491 29.27 -27.48 10.18
N PHE A 492 27.98 -27.53 9.88
CA PHE A 492 27.18 -26.32 9.65
C PHE A 492 26.90 -25.62 10.99
N LYS A 493 27.77 -24.67 11.37
CA LYS A 493 27.42 -23.67 12.38
C LYS A 493 26.30 -22.81 11.82
N MET A 494 25.13 -22.83 12.46
CA MET A 494 24.09 -21.80 12.29
C MET A 494 24.67 -20.47 12.80
N ALA A 495 25.39 -19.76 11.94
CA ALA A 495 25.83 -18.41 12.23
C ALA A 495 24.61 -17.49 12.15
N LYS A 496 24.28 -16.79 13.23
CA LYS A 496 23.40 -15.62 13.16
C LYS A 496 24.10 -14.59 12.28
N ILE A 497 23.67 -14.44 11.03
CA ILE A 497 24.28 -13.51 10.07
C ILE A 497 23.71 -12.13 10.37
N LYS A 498 24.52 -11.26 10.97
CA LYS A 498 24.19 -9.84 11.12
C LYS A 498 24.46 -9.15 9.79
N ALA A 499 23.42 -8.70 9.08
CA ALA A 499 23.60 -7.75 7.99
C ALA A 499 24.06 -6.43 8.63
N LYS A 500 25.32 -6.03 8.40
CA LYS A 500 25.81 -4.72 8.81
C LYS A 500 25.46 -3.74 7.70
N ILE A 501 24.47 -2.90 7.93
CA ILE A 501 24.04 -1.90 6.96
C ILE A 501 24.81 -0.63 7.24
N GLN A 502 25.54 -0.14 6.24
CA GLN A 502 26.23 1.15 6.30
C GLN A 502 25.66 2.00 5.19
N VAL A 503 25.22 3.21 5.53
CA VAL A 503 24.75 4.21 4.56
C VAL A 503 25.62 5.46 4.73
N PRO A 504 26.81 5.50 4.10
CA PRO A 504 27.75 6.60 4.28
C PRO A 504 27.13 7.94 3.92
N GLY A 505 27.30 8.96 4.78
CA GLY A 505 26.74 10.31 4.58
C GLY A 505 25.29 10.48 5.04
N TYR A 506 24.66 9.41 5.55
CA TYR A 506 23.29 9.42 6.07
C TYR A 506 23.20 8.74 7.44
N GLU A 507 24.19 8.97 8.30
CA GLU A 507 24.36 8.26 9.57
C GLU A 507 23.17 8.45 10.53
N ASP A 508 22.53 9.61 10.48
CA ASP A 508 21.36 9.95 11.30
C ASP A 508 20.03 9.46 10.71
N GLY A 509 20.06 8.86 9.52
CA GLY A 509 18.88 8.44 8.79
C GLY A 509 18.08 7.32 9.46
N ASN A 510 16.78 7.31 9.16
CA ASN A 510 15.82 6.36 9.70
C ASN A 510 15.86 5.01 8.95
N PHE A 511 17.04 4.43 8.70
CA PHE A 511 17.12 3.17 7.96
C PHE A 511 16.77 1.96 8.82
N VAL A 512 16.09 1.00 8.20
CA VAL A 512 15.92 -0.37 8.68
C VAL A 512 16.11 -1.26 7.47
N GLY A 513 16.95 -2.28 7.57
CA GLY A 513 17.16 -3.22 6.48
C GLY A 513 16.10 -4.30 6.38
N PRO A 514 16.15 -5.11 5.31
CA PRO A 514 15.32 -6.29 5.19
C PRO A 514 15.52 -7.19 6.41
N THR A 515 14.42 -7.54 7.06
CA THR A 515 14.39 -8.37 8.26
C THR A 515 13.43 -9.54 8.04
N ILE A 516 13.86 -10.76 8.37
CA ILE A 516 13.05 -11.97 8.22
C ILE A 516 12.96 -12.69 9.56
N LEU A 517 11.74 -12.94 10.02
CA LEU A 517 11.47 -13.80 11.17
C LEU A 517 10.78 -15.08 10.71
N SER A 518 11.27 -16.25 11.11
CA SER A 518 10.59 -17.53 10.89
C SER A 518 10.10 -18.16 12.20
N ASN A 519 9.35 -19.24 12.08
CA ASN A 519 8.64 -19.88 13.20
C ASN A 519 7.71 -18.91 13.93
N VAL A 520 7.11 -17.98 13.17
CA VAL A 520 6.13 -17.04 13.69
C VAL A 520 4.79 -17.74 13.84
N THR A 521 4.12 -17.52 14.97
CA THR A 521 2.78 -18.04 15.27
C THR A 521 1.78 -16.90 15.41
N SER A 522 0.49 -17.21 15.29
CA SER A 522 -0.58 -16.20 15.26
C SER A 522 -0.83 -15.49 16.59
N ASP A 523 -0.28 -16.00 17.69
CA ASP A 523 -0.34 -15.41 19.04
C ASP A 523 0.75 -14.37 19.30
N MET A 524 1.79 -14.27 18.46
CA MET A 524 2.88 -13.31 18.63
C MET A 524 2.45 -11.87 18.30
N ASP A 525 2.93 -10.89 19.07
CA ASP A 525 2.61 -9.48 18.85
C ASP A 525 3.13 -8.96 17.50
N CYS A 526 4.30 -9.45 17.07
CA CYS A 526 4.85 -9.12 15.76
C CYS A 526 3.94 -9.58 14.60
N TYR A 527 3.11 -10.61 14.82
CA TYR A 527 2.09 -11.05 13.87
C TYR A 527 0.80 -10.24 13.99
N LYS A 528 0.29 -10.04 15.22
CA LYS A 528 -0.98 -9.34 15.46
C LYS A 528 -0.95 -7.87 15.04
N GLU A 529 0.14 -7.17 15.33
CA GLU A 529 0.29 -5.77 14.94
C GLU A 529 0.83 -5.62 13.50
N GLU A 530 0.29 -4.65 12.75
CA GLU A 530 0.88 -4.23 11.47
C GLU A 530 2.25 -3.59 11.74
N ILE A 531 3.35 -4.15 11.20
CA ILE A 531 4.71 -3.65 11.48
C ILE A 531 4.98 -2.34 10.72
N PHE A 532 4.54 -2.26 9.46
CA PHE A 532 4.73 -1.11 8.56
C PHE A 532 6.22 -0.74 8.35
N GLY A 533 7.04 -1.78 8.12
CA GLY A 533 8.47 -1.69 7.92
C GLY A 533 8.98 -2.87 7.08
N PRO A 534 10.28 -2.91 6.73
CA PRO A 534 10.84 -3.93 5.85
C PRO A 534 11.08 -5.25 6.60
N VAL A 535 9.99 -5.83 7.11
CA VAL A 535 9.97 -7.05 7.93
C VAL A 535 8.99 -8.05 7.33
N LEU A 536 9.50 -9.24 6.98
CA LEU A 536 8.71 -10.35 6.47
C LEU A 536 8.64 -11.47 7.50
N LEU A 537 7.42 -11.89 7.83
CA LEU A 537 7.15 -12.97 8.78
C LEU A 537 6.89 -14.27 8.01
N CYS A 538 7.62 -15.34 8.35
CA CYS A 538 7.46 -16.65 7.74
C CYS A 538 6.75 -17.60 8.72
N MET A 539 5.58 -18.06 8.30
CA MET A 539 4.74 -19.04 8.98
C MET A 539 4.72 -20.34 8.18
N GLN A 540 4.27 -21.42 8.81
CA GLN A 540 4.16 -22.73 8.21
C GLN A 540 2.74 -23.26 8.37
N ALA A 541 2.25 -23.97 7.37
CA ALA A 541 1.01 -24.73 7.41
C ALA A 541 1.24 -26.12 6.80
N ASP A 542 0.46 -27.10 7.23
CA ASP A 542 0.53 -28.48 6.73
C ASP A 542 -0.35 -28.68 5.49
N SER A 543 -1.41 -27.86 5.32
CA SER A 543 -2.27 -27.90 4.13
C SER A 543 -2.70 -26.51 3.65
N LEU A 544 -3.27 -26.45 2.44
CA LEU A 544 -3.84 -25.22 1.89
C LEU A 544 -5.02 -24.73 2.73
N GLU A 545 -5.83 -25.64 3.26
CA GLU A 545 -6.97 -25.32 4.13
C GLU A 545 -6.51 -24.64 5.42
N GLU A 546 -5.48 -25.19 6.07
CA GLU A 546 -4.90 -24.56 7.26
C GLU A 546 -4.31 -23.18 6.93
N ALA A 547 -3.63 -23.05 5.79
CA ALA A 547 -3.10 -21.76 5.36
C ALA A 547 -4.22 -20.72 5.13
N ILE A 548 -5.33 -21.10 4.49
CA ILE A 548 -6.51 -20.23 4.31
C ILE A 548 -7.10 -19.86 5.68
N ASP A 549 -7.23 -20.81 6.60
CA ASP A 549 -7.75 -20.58 7.94
C ASP A 549 -6.87 -19.61 8.76
N ILE A 550 -5.54 -19.71 8.64
CA ILE A 550 -4.60 -18.75 9.25
C ILE A 550 -4.86 -17.33 8.74
N VAL A 551 -5.06 -17.16 7.43
CA VAL A 551 -5.33 -15.84 6.84
C VAL A 551 -6.72 -15.34 7.25
N ASN A 552 -7.75 -16.19 7.20
CA ASN A 552 -9.12 -15.80 7.55
C ASN A 552 -9.30 -15.48 9.04
N LYS A 553 -8.54 -16.11 9.94
CA LYS A 553 -8.52 -15.76 11.37
C LYS A 553 -7.88 -14.41 11.66
N ASN A 554 -7.17 -13.82 10.70
CA ASN A 554 -6.63 -12.48 10.86
C ASN A 554 -7.75 -11.44 10.91
N GLU A 555 -7.60 -10.45 11.80
CA GLU A 555 -8.55 -9.35 11.96
C GLU A 555 -8.60 -8.45 10.70
N TYR A 556 -7.46 -8.31 10.02
CA TYR A 556 -7.31 -7.54 8.80
C TYR A 556 -7.73 -8.35 7.57
N GLY A 557 -8.30 -7.67 6.59
CA GLY A 557 -8.82 -8.27 5.35
C GLY A 557 -8.50 -7.44 4.12
N ASN A 558 -7.35 -6.75 4.10
CA ASN A 558 -7.02 -5.85 2.99
C ASN A 558 -6.69 -6.62 1.70
N GLY A 559 -5.65 -7.46 1.73
CA GLY A 559 -5.27 -8.28 0.59
C GLY A 559 -4.64 -9.62 0.99
N ALA A 560 -4.78 -10.62 0.13
CA ALA A 560 -4.14 -11.92 0.28
C ALA A 560 -3.76 -12.47 -1.10
N SER A 561 -2.70 -13.28 -1.16
CA SER A 561 -2.22 -13.88 -2.40
C SER A 561 -1.94 -15.36 -2.25
N ILE A 562 -2.08 -16.12 -3.34
CA ILE A 562 -1.61 -17.51 -3.46
C ILE A 562 -0.65 -17.63 -4.64
N PHE A 563 0.44 -18.37 -4.45
CA PHE A 563 1.36 -18.77 -5.51
C PHE A 563 1.18 -20.26 -5.78
N THR A 564 0.79 -20.63 -7.00
CA THR A 564 0.49 -22.02 -7.40
C THR A 564 0.43 -22.16 -8.92
N SER A 565 0.68 -23.38 -9.42
CA SER A 565 0.39 -23.76 -10.81
C SER A 565 -0.97 -24.44 -10.97
N SER A 566 -1.62 -24.80 -9.86
CA SER A 566 -2.89 -25.53 -9.83
C SER A 566 -4.10 -24.60 -9.89
N GLY A 567 -4.89 -24.74 -10.96
CA GLY A 567 -6.17 -24.02 -11.09
C GLY A 567 -7.20 -24.40 -10.01
N VAL A 568 -7.12 -25.63 -9.48
CA VAL A 568 -8.01 -26.08 -8.38
C VAL A 568 -7.65 -25.37 -7.08
N ALA A 569 -6.36 -25.29 -6.75
CA ALA A 569 -5.88 -24.56 -5.56
C ALA A 569 -6.20 -23.06 -5.67
N ALA A 570 -5.93 -22.46 -6.83
CA ALA A 570 -6.23 -21.06 -7.10
C ALA A 570 -7.72 -20.73 -6.93
N ARG A 571 -8.61 -21.55 -7.52
CA ARG A 571 -10.06 -21.35 -7.41
C ARG A 571 -10.58 -21.58 -5.99
N LYS A 572 -10.04 -22.57 -5.28
CA LYS A 572 -10.38 -22.81 -3.88
C LYS A 572 -10.02 -21.59 -3.03
N PHE A 573 -8.78 -21.13 -3.12
CA PHE A 573 -8.31 -19.93 -2.44
C PHE A 573 -9.18 -18.71 -2.76
N GLN A 574 -9.44 -18.45 -4.05
CA GLN A 574 -10.28 -17.34 -4.48
C GLN A 574 -11.68 -17.34 -3.85
N ASN A 575 -12.28 -18.51 -3.66
CA ASN A 575 -13.65 -18.62 -3.13
C ASN A 575 -13.70 -18.61 -1.60
N GLU A 576 -12.67 -19.13 -0.93
CA GLU A 576 -12.69 -19.35 0.52
C GLU A 576 -11.96 -18.24 1.30
N ILE A 577 -11.09 -17.45 0.66
CA ILE A 577 -10.41 -16.34 1.30
C ILE A 577 -11.37 -15.16 1.55
N GLU A 578 -11.30 -14.55 2.73
CA GLU A 578 -12.19 -13.45 3.13
C GLU A 578 -11.58 -12.06 2.92
N ALA A 579 -10.34 -11.98 2.42
CA ALA A 579 -9.67 -10.72 2.09
C ALA A 579 -10.32 -10.02 0.88
N GLY A 580 -10.39 -8.69 0.92
CA GLY A 580 -11.08 -7.91 -0.12
C GLY A 580 -10.34 -7.85 -1.47
N GLN A 581 -9.02 -8.00 -1.49
CA GLN A 581 -8.20 -8.07 -2.70
C GLN A 581 -7.46 -9.41 -2.76
N VAL A 582 -7.63 -10.15 -3.86
CA VAL A 582 -7.12 -11.52 -4.01
C VAL A 582 -6.14 -11.60 -5.17
N GLY A 583 -4.91 -12.03 -4.89
CA GLY A 583 -3.86 -12.27 -5.87
C GLY A 583 -3.67 -13.76 -6.17
N ILE A 584 -3.61 -14.12 -7.45
CA ILE A 584 -3.19 -15.47 -7.89
C ILE A 584 -1.92 -15.27 -8.69
N ASN A 585 -0.78 -15.73 -8.16
CA ASN A 585 0.57 -15.47 -8.67
C ASN A 585 0.91 -13.97 -8.81
N VAL A 586 0.20 -13.11 -8.08
CA VAL A 586 0.39 -11.65 -8.04
C VAL A 586 0.52 -11.25 -6.58
N PRO A 587 1.68 -10.72 -6.11
CA PRO A 587 1.90 -10.45 -4.69
C PRO A 587 1.13 -9.24 -4.16
N ILE A 588 0.90 -8.23 -5.01
CA ILE A 588 0.24 -6.97 -4.68
C ILE A 588 -0.95 -6.83 -5.63
N PRO A 589 -2.13 -7.37 -5.29
CA PRO A 589 -3.32 -7.37 -6.15
C PRO A 589 -4.08 -6.04 -6.11
N VAL A 590 -3.38 -4.90 -6.26
CA VAL A 590 -4.03 -3.58 -6.26
C VAL A 590 -4.82 -3.39 -7.57
N PRO A 591 -6.13 -3.14 -7.50
CA PRO A 591 -6.98 -3.03 -8.68
C PRO A 591 -6.66 -1.77 -9.49
N LEU A 592 -6.88 -1.86 -10.80
CA LEU A 592 -6.82 -0.70 -11.68
C LEU A 592 -8.01 0.26 -11.43
N PRO A 593 -7.91 1.56 -11.76
CA PRO A 593 -8.89 2.56 -11.34
C PRO A 593 -10.32 2.44 -11.88
N PHE A 594 -10.56 1.59 -12.88
CA PHE A 594 -11.92 1.27 -13.34
C PHE A 594 -12.61 0.19 -12.49
N PHE A 595 -11.85 -0.49 -11.62
CA PHE A 595 -12.34 -1.18 -10.43
C PHE A 595 -12.20 -0.25 -9.21
N SER A 596 -12.42 -0.76 -8.00
CA SER A 596 -12.28 0.00 -6.75
C SER A 596 -11.30 -0.69 -5.82
N PHE A 597 -10.59 0.06 -4.98
CA PHE A 597 -9.75 -0.52 -3.93
C PHE A 597 -10.63 -1.16 -2.86
N THR A 598 -10.56 -2.48 -2.67
CA THR A 598 -11.48 -3.23 -1.80
C THR A 598 -10.78 -3.81 -0.58
N GLY A 599 -10.88 -3.13 0.56
CA GLY A 599 -10.57 -3.74 1.86
C GLY A 599 -11.79 -4.46 2.45
N SER A 600 -11.57 -5.47 3.29
CA SER A 600 -12.62 -6.12 4.09
C SER A 600 -12.24 -6.16 5.57
N LYS A 601 -13.17 -6.61 6.44
CA LYS A 601 -12.97 -6.74 7.89
C LYS A 601 -12.47 -5.44 8.54
N ALA A 602 -11.53 -5.50 9.48
CA ALA A 602 -10.97 -4.33 10.14
C ALA A 602 -10.09 -3.45 9.24
N SER A 603 -9.88 -3.82 7.97
CA SER A 603 -9.15 -2.99 6.99
C SER A 603 -10.03 -1.96 6.30
N PHE A 604 -11.35 -2.02 6.46
CA PHE A 604 -12.26 -1.05 5.85
C PHE A 604 -13.51 -0.80 6.70
N ALA A 605 -13.89 0.47 6.84
CA ALA A 605 -15.16 0.87 7.45
C ALA A 605 -15.96 1.74 6.47
N GLY A 606 -17.20 1.33 6.21
CA GLY A 606 -18.09 1.87 5.19
C GLY A 606 -18.63 0.77 4.28
N ASP A 607 -19.41 1.16 3.27
CA ASP A 607 -20.02 0.26 2.28
C ASP A 607 -19.51 0.52 0.85
N LEU A 608 -19.01 1.73 0.58
CA LEU A 608 -18.53 2.17 -0.73
C LEU A 608 -17.02 2.39 -0.73
N ASN A 609 -16.34 1.59 -1.55
CA ASN A 609 -14.89 1.57 -1.69
C ASN A 609 -14.33 2.75 -2.52
N PHE A 610 -12.99 2.87 -2.56
CA PHE A 610 -12.30 3.99 -3.19
C PHE A 610 -12.30 3.91 -4.72
N TYR A 611 -12.39 5.09 -5.35
CA TYR A 611 -12.33 5.30 -6.79
C TYR A 611 -13.20 4.34 -7.63
N GLY A 612 -13.09 4.39 -8.95
CA GLY A 612 -13.93 3.62 -9.85
C GLY A 612 -15.43 3.89 -9.64
N LYS A 613 -16.25 2.85 -9.89
CA LYS A 613 -17.71 2.94 -9.74
C LYS A 613 -18.14 3.19 -8.29
N ALA A 614 -17.48 2.57 -7.31
CA ALA A 614 -17.83 2.78 -5.90
C ALA A 614 -17.53 4.22 -5.45
N GLY A 615 -16.43 4.81 -5.91
CA GLY A 615 -16.10 6.21 -5.65
C GLY A 615 -17.15 7.18 -6.23
N VAL A 616 -17.64 6.94 -7.46
CA VAL A 616 -18.74 7.71 -8.04
C VAL A 616 -20.00 7.62 -7.16
N GLN A 617 -20.34 6.43 -6.69
CA GLN A 617 -21.49 6.21 -5.82
C GLN A 617 -21.30 6.88 -4.46
N PHE A 618 -20.09 6.87 -3.91
CA PHE A 618 -19.78 7.49 -2.62
C PHE A 618 -19.99 9.01 -2.69
N PHE A 619 -19.47 9.64 -3.74
CA PHE A 619 -19.52 11.09 -3.95
C PHE A 619 -20.78 11.61 -4.66
N THR A 620 -21.79 10.75 -4.89
CA THR A 620 -23.09 11.17 -5.44
C THR A 620 -24.26 10.58 -4.66
N GLN A 621 -25.44 11.17 -4.81
CA GLN A 621 -26.69 10.61 -4.31
C GLN A 621 -27.71 10.48 -5.42
N ILE A 622 -28.60 9.49 -5.30
CA ILE A 622 -29.69 9.29 -6.23
C ILE A 622 -30.87 10.16 -5.83
N LYS A 623 -31.38 10.94 -6.77
CA LYS A 623 -32.68 11.61 -6.70
C LYS A 623 -33.62 10.97 -7.71
N THR A 624 -34.73 10.41 -7.25
CA THR A 624 -35.77 9.86 -8.13
C THR A 624 -36.84 10.91 -8.38
N VAL A 625 -37.16 11.12 -9.64
CA VAL A 625 -38.22 12.02 -10.11
C VAL A 625 -39.30 11.18 -10.76
N THR A 626 -40.52 11.27 -10.22
CA THR A 626 -41.73 10.76 -10.87
C THR A 626 -42.52 11.96 -11.35
N GLN A 627 -42.73 12.06 -12.66
CA GLN A 627 -43.39 13.22 -13.27
C GLN A 627 -44.63 12.80 -14.04
N GLN A 628 -45.65 13.64 -13.95
CA GLN A 628 -46.84 13.61 -14.78
C GLN A 628 -47.20 15.05 -15.08
N TRP A 629 -47.53 15.32 -16.34
CA TRP A 629 -48.08 16.60 -16.75
C TRP A 629 -49.54 16.36 -17.10
N LYS A 630 -50.46 16.91 -16.30
CA LYS A 630 -51.89 16.88 -16.63
C LYS A 630 -52.18 18.01 -17.60
N ASP A 631 -52.97 17.74 -18.63
CA ASP A 631 -53.55 18.80 -19.45
C ASP A 631 -54.32 19.78 -18.54
N LEU A 632 -54.29 21.08 -18.86
CA LEU A 632 -55.06 22.12 -18.16
C LEU A 632 -56.57 21.78 -18.21
N PRO A 633 -57.36 22.08 -17.16
CA PRO A 633 -58.50 21.27 -16.76
C PRO A 633 -59.68 21.29 -17.74
N VAL A 634 -60.22 20.10 -18.02
CA VAL A 634 -61.68 19.90 -18.06
C VAL A 634 -62.08 19.37 -16.67
N GLN A 635 -63.10 19.99 -16.07
CA GLN A 635 -63.50 19.90 -14.66
C GLN A 635 -63.52 18.48 -14.06
N GLY A 636 -62.86 18.32 -12.90
CA GLY A 636 -63.02 17.18 -12.00
C GLY A 636 -61.75 16.89 -11.19
N VAL A 637 -61.70 17.28 -9.91
CA VAL A 637 -60.55 16.99 -9.03
C VAL A 637 -60.67 15.57 -8.48
N SER A 638 -59.80 14.66 -8.90
CA SER A 638 -59.65 13.34 -8.26
C SER A 638 -58.55 13.37 -7.19
N LEU A 639 -58.89 12.91 -5.99
CA LEU A 639 -58.04 12.88 -4.79
C LEU A 639 -57.38 11.51 -4.54
N ALA A 640 -57.44 10.57 -5.49
CA ALA A 640 -56.90 9.22 -5.30
C ALA A 640 -55.37 9.17 -5.46
N MET A 641 -54.71 8.37 -4.62
CA MET A 641 -53.28 8.04 -4.74
C MET A 641 -52.99 7.31 -6.07
N PRO A 642 -51.89 7.60 -6.77
CA PRO A 642 -51.52 6.85 -7.98
C PRO A 642 -51.24 5.40 -7.63
N THR A 643 -52.03 4.47 -8.16
CA THR A 643 -51.82 3.03 -8.02
C THR A 643 -51.58 2.40 -9.39
N SER A 644 -50.82 1.31 -9.43
CA SER A 644 -50.76 0.41 -10.59
C SER A 644 -52.14 -0.23 -10.74
N GLN A 645 -53.05 0.42 -11.45
CA GLN A 645 -54.32 -0.21 -11.80
C GLN A 645 -54.04 -1.37 -12.76
N LYS A 646 -54.59 -2.55 -12.44
CA LYS A 646 -54.67 -3.67 -13.36
C LYS A 646 -55.53 -3.22 -14.55
N THR A 647 -54.96 -3.30 -15.75
CA THR A 647 -55.70 -3.23 -17.03
C THR A 647 -56.87 -4.19 -17.04
#